data_AF-Q82T40-F1
#
_entry.id   AF-Q82T40-F1
#
_cell.length_a   1.000
_cell.length_b   1.000
_cell.length_c   1.000
_cell.angle_alpha   90.00
_cell.angle_beta   90.00
_cell.angle_gamma   90.00
#
_symmetry.space_group_name_H-M   'P 1'
#
loop_
_entity.id
_entity.type
_entity.pdbx_description
1 polymer ?
#
loop_
_entity_poly.entity_id
_entity_poly.type
_entity_poly.pdbx_seq_one_letter_code
_entity_poly.pdbx_strand_id
1 'polypeptide(L)'
;MEKIIMSIISSLTPTQISALTTTQIKDLTTGDMKALSDKQINAMTSTQIAAIETQDLVILSGKQIGAFNPNQFTYGLTTTQIQAINKAQATGLTAAQLKDMNSGDLSSLSADALGALSAKQIQGLNSTNIESLTTAQAAVLSYQQIAAISIDAVKGFETEDLAQISTAAIKGLTAAQLGALNSEQFSSLDSSQVQALSAKQIQALGTDVIKNLTTSDMKEFSATQVAALSSAQLKELSSGQLSALSTDALGALSAKQIQGLDATNLSTDTISALTAKQIAALTTTQLSGMNSSQIGAISTSGIASLTAAQIKGLSSANVEALTSDQAKILSAKQLAGLGTDAVKGFETADLAKIDAAAIKGLTAAQLGALGSAQFNSLDSSQVQALSAKQIQALGTDVIKNLTTSDMKEFSATQVAALSSAQLETLTSDKLDALSTDALGALSAKQIQGLDAANLSSDTISALSAKQVAALTTAQLNGMDSNQIGAISTSGIASLTAAQIKGLSSANVEALTSDQAKILSAKQLAGLGTDAVKGFETGDLAQISTAAIKGLTAAQLGALGSAQFNSLDSSQVQALSAKQIQSLGTDVIKNLTTSDMKEFSATQVATLTTAQLNAMDSDQIGAISTSGIASLTAAQIKGLSSASVEALTSDQAAALSAKQLAGLSTDAVKGFETGDLAQISTAAIKGLTIGQIKELSTDQVTALTSDQVQALSAKQIQAFTTDQIQHLNFGS
;
A
#
# COMPACT_ATOMS: atom_id res chain seq x y z
N MET A 1 -15.36 -31.03 110.14
CA MET A 1 -14.55 -29.89 110.61
C MET A 1 -13.09 -30.29 110.45
N GLU A 2 -12.54 -30.05 109.27
CA GLU A 2 -11.13 -30.33 108.98
C GLU A 2 -10.31 -29.16 109.50
N LYS A 3 -9.38 -29.44 110.42
CA LYS A 3 -8.56 -28.44 111.10
C LYS A 3 -7.56 -27.89 110.06
N ILE A 4 -7.74 -26.64 109.64
CA ILE A 4 -6.78 -25.94 108.76
C ILE A 4 -5.45 -25.88 109.52
N ILE A 5 -4.52 -26.78 109.20
CA ILE A 5 -3.13 -26.63 109.59
C ILE A 5 -2.58 -25.51 108.70
N MET A 6 -2.45 -24.29 109.25
CA MET A 6 -1.76 -23.22 108.54
C MET A 6 -0.31 -23.63 108.37
N SER A 7 0.18 -23.62 107.13
CA SER A 7 1.60 -23.84 106.83
C SER A 7 2.45 -22.81 107.57
N ILE A 8 3.47 -23.28 108.30
CA ILE A 8 4.43 -22.39 108.98
C ILE A 8 5.22 -21.54 107.98
N ILE A 9 5.34 -21.99 106.72
CA ILE A 9 6.00 -21.27 105.64
C ILE A 9 5.38 -19.90 105.42
N SER A 10 4.06 -19.75 105.55
CA SER A 10 3.38 -18.45 105.41
C SER A 10 3.84 -17.38 106.42
N SER A 11 4.46 -17.79 107.54
CA SER A 11 4.98 -16.90 108.59
C SER A 11 6.47 -16.56 108.45
N LEU A 12 7.20 -17.23 107.57
CA LEU A 12 8.64 -17.02 107.39
C LEU A 12 8.93 -15.77 106.54
N THR A 13 9.95 -15.01 106.91
CA THR A 13 10.45 -13.92 106.07
C THR A 13 11.20 -14.46 104.84
N PRO A 14 11.34 -13.69 103.75
CA PRO A 14 12.15 -14.09 102.60
C PRO A 14 13.59 -14.50 102.98
N THR A 15 14.21 -13.80 103.95
CA THR A 15 15.54 -14.14 104.48
C THR A 15 15.59 -15.49 105.20
N GLN A 16 14.52 -15.85 105.93
CA GLN A 16 14.42 -17.15 106.58
C GLN A 16 14.23 -18.27 105.55
N ILE A 17 13.47 -18.02 104.49
CA ILE A 17 13.33 -18.98 103.37
C ILE A 17 14.66 -19.17 102.64
N SER A 18 15.41 -18.11 102.36
CA SER A 18 16.73 -18.21 101.72
C SER A 18 17.78 -18.94 102.57
N ALA A 19 17.54 -19.08 103.88
CA ALA A 19 18.44 -19.79 104.80
C ALA A 19 18.13 -21.29 104.96
N LEU A 20 17.01 -21.79 104.40
CA LEU A 20 16.67 -23.22 104.45
C LEU A 20 17.67 -24.07 103.64
N THR A 21 17.99 -25.27 104.12
CA THR A 21 18.82 -26.21 103.34
C THR A 21 18.01 -26.81 102.19
N THR A 22 18.68 -27.36 101.17
CA THR A 22 18.00 -28.07 100.08
C THR A 22 17.19 -29.27 100.56
N THR A 23 17.64 -29.95 101.62
CA THR A 23 16.87 -31.01 102.30
C THR A 23 15.59 -30.44 102.91
N GLN A 24 15.66 -29.31 103.60
CA GLN A 24 14.49 -28.66 104.17
C GLN A 24 13.50 -28.17 103.11
N ILE A 25 13.99 -27.73 101.95
CA ILE A 25 13.13 -27.36 100.81
C ILE A 25 12.46 -28.60 100.20
N LYS A 26 13.21 -29.70 100.05
CA LYS A 26 12.67 -30.97 99.55
C LYS A 26 11.62 -31.58 100.48
N ASP A 27 11.77 -31.39 101.80
CA ASP A 27 10.83 -31.91 102.82
C ASP A 27 9.57 -31.04 102.99
N LEU A 28 9.43 -29.93 102.25
CA LEU A 28 8.21 -29.11 102.29
C LEU A 28 7.03 -29.89 101.73
N THR A 29 5.88 -29.81 102.39
CA THR A 29 4.66 -30.45 101.86
C THR A 29 4.09 -29.66 100.69
N THR A 30 3.24 -30.29 99.87
CA THR A 30 2.48 -29.61 98.80
C THR A 30 1.69 -28.40 99.33
N GLY A 31 1.18 -28.47 100.57
CA GLY A 31 0.51 -27.37 101.25
C GLY A 31 1.45 -26.23 101.62
N ASP A 32 2.68 -26.54 102.03
CA ASP A 32 3.74 -25.57 102.33
C ASP A 32 4.20 -24.84 101.06
N MET A 33 4.41 -25.60 99.99
CA MET A 33 4.80 -25.09 98.68
C MET A 33 3.75 -24.16 98.09
N LYS A 34 2.46 -24.53 98.21
CA LYS A 34 1.34 -23.67 97.81
C LYS A 34 1.28 -22.36 98.63
N ALA A 35 1.70 -22.38 99.90
CA ALA A 35 1.63 -21.25 100.81
C ALA A 35 2.78 -20.23 100.65
N LEU A 36 3.82 -20.54 99.87
CA LEU A 36 4.93 -19.63 99.58
C LEU A 36 4.42 -18.36 98.86
N SER A 37 4.77 -17.19 99.38
CA SER A 37 4.53 -15.92 98.70
C SER A 37 5.55 -15.65 97.59
N ASP A 38 5.18 -14.81 96.62
CA ASP A 38 6.05 -14.38 95.51
C ASP A 38 7.41 -13.84 96.02
N LYS A 39 7.41 -13.10 97.14
CA LYS A 39 8.64 -12.56 97.75
C LYS A 39 9.52 -13.65 98.34
N GLN A 40 8.92 -14.69 98.91
CA GLN A 40 9.66 -15.82 99.48
C GLN A 40 10.29 -16.67 98.37
N ILE A 41 9.54 -16.91 97.29
CA ILE A 41 10.05 -17.62 96.11
C ILE A 41 11.23 -16.86 95.49
N ASN A 42 11.09 -15.54 95.30
CA ASN A 42 12.17 -14.72 94.75
C ASN A 42 13.41 -14.62 95.68
N ALA A 43 13.30 -14.99 96.96
CA ALA A 43 14.47 -15.04 97.85
C ALA A 43 15.20 -16.39 97.84
N MET A 44 14.63 -17.45 97.25
CA MET A 44 15.29 -18.76 97.19
C MET A 44 16.53 -18.72 96.29
N THR A 45 17.55 -19.49 96.62
CA THR A 45 18.73 -19.69 95.75
C THR A 45 18.41 -20.66 94.62
N SER A 46 19.15 -20.61 93.51
CA SER A 46 18.97 -21.57 92.40
C SER A 46 19.11 -23.03 92.86
N THR A 47 20.00 -23.32 93.81
CA THR A 47 20.16 -24.67 94.39
C THR A 47 18.95 -25.09 95.22
N GLN A 48 18.33 -24.17 95.96
CA GLN A 48 17.08 -24.44 96.67
C GLN A 48 15.93 -24.71 95.69
N ILE A 49 15.85 -23.97 94.60
CA ILE A 49 14.83 -24.18 93.56
C ILE A 49 15.01 -25.54 92.88
N ALA A 50 16.24 -25.95 92.61
CA ALA A 50 16.55 -27.27 92.04
C ALA A 50 16.13 -28.43 92.95
N ALA A 51 16.05 -28.18 94.26
CA ALA A 51 15.64 -29.18 95.25
C ALA A 51 14.11 -29.33 95.38
N ILE A 52 13.31 -28.45 94.79
CA ILE A 52 11.84 -28.57 94.76
C ILE A 52 11.47 -29.82 93.97
N GLU A 53 10.65 -30.72 94.50
CA GLU A 53 10.21 -31.88 93.74
C GLU A 53 9.26 -31.45 92.61
N THR A 54 9.31 -32.12 91.44
CA THR A 54 8.46 -31.78 90.29
C THR A 54 6.97 -31.79 90.67
N GLN A 55 6.55 -32.72 91.53
CA GLN A 55 5.17 -32.81 92.05
C GLN A 55 4.74 -31.58 92.85
N ASP A 56 5.67 -30.86 93.47
CA ASP A 56 5.39 -29.65 94.24
C ASP A 56 5.43 -28.41 93.36
N LEU A 57 6.33 -28.39 92.38
CA LEU A 57 6.41 -27.31 91.39
C LEU A 57 5.08 -27.15 90.65
N VAL A 58 4.42 -28.26 90.26
CA VAL A 58 3.14 -28.23 89.53
C VAL A 58 1.95 -27.71 90.35
N ILE A 59 2.09 -27.57 91.67
CA ILE A 59 1.07 -27.00 92.57
C ILE A 59 1.18 -25.47 92.67
N LEU A 60 2.32 -24.88 92.31
CA LEU A 60 2.51 -23.43 92.30
C LEU A 60 1.56 -22.76 91.29
N SER A 61 1.01 -21.61 91.66
CA SER A 61 0.24 -20.77 90.75
C SER A 61 1.15 -20.11 89.69
N GLY A 62 0.57 -19.65 88.58
CA GLY A 62 1.32 -18.89 87.58
C GLY A 62 2.04 -17.67 88.18
N LYS A 63 1.43 -16.96 89.14
CA LYS A 63 2.09 -15.83 89.83
C LYS A 63 3.36 -16.24 90.56
N GLN A 64 3.31 -17.39 91.24
CA GLN A 64 4.45 -17.95 91.97
C GLN A 64 5.54 -18.41 91.00
N ILE A 65 5.19 -19.03 89.86
CA ILE A 65 6.15 -19.36 88.79
C ILE A 65 6.79 -18.09 88.20
N GLY A 66 6.01 -17.03 88.00
CA GLY A 66 6.52 -15.72 87.55
C GLY A 66 7.37 -14.98 88.57
N ALA A 67 7.35 -15.40 89.84
CA ALA A 67 8.11 -14.78 90.91
C ALA A 67 9.59 -15.23 90.95
N PHE A 68 9.93 -16.36 90.30
CA PHE A 68 11.32 -16.72 90.06
C PHE A 68 11.99 -15.63 89.22
N ASN A 69 13.07 -15.02 89.69
CA ASN A 69 13.84 -14.12 88.84
C ASN A 69 14.51 -14.89 87.67
N PRO A 70 14.98 -14.23 86.60
CA PRO A 70 15.51 -14.92 85.43
C PRO A 70 16.64 -15.91 85.75
N ASN A 71 17.56 -15.56 86.66
CA ASN A 71 18.66 -16.47 87.07
C ASN A 71 18.15 -17.70 87.83
N GLN A 72 17.15 -17.53 88.70
CA GLN A 72 16.49 -18.61 89.41
C GLN A 72 15.76 -19.55 88.46
N PHE A 73 15.09 -18.98 87.47
CA PHE A 73 14.33 -19.75 86.49
C PHE A 73 15.26 -20.55 85.57
N THR A 74 16.26 -19.90 84.96
CA THR A 74 17.19 -20.52 84.01
C THR A 74 18.17 -21.50 84.65
N TYR A 75 18.71 -21.18 85.83
CA TYR A 75 19.78 -21.98 86.44
C TYR A 75 19.34 -22.76 87.69
N GLY A 76 18.12 -22.52 88.18
CA GLY A 76 17.58 -23.20 89.35
C GLY A 76 16.58 -24.30 89.04
N LEU A 77 15.83 -24.20 87.94
CA LEU A 77 14.95 -25.29 87.51
C LEU A 77 15.71 -26.28 86.63
N THR A 78 15.38 -27.55 86.80
CA THR A 78 15.81 -28.63 85.90
C THR A 78 14.89 -28.72 84.68
N THR A 79 15.38 -29.28 83.57
CA THR A 79 14.55 -29.46 82.36
C THR A 79 13.29 -30.29 82.63
N THR A 80 13.35 -31.30 83.51
CA THR A 80 12.17 -32.09 83.94
C THR A 80 11.15 -31.24 84.69
N GLN A 81 11.61 -30.31 85.53
CA GLN A 81 10.74 -29.34 86.22
C GLN A 81 10.09 -28.37 85.24
N ILE A 82 10.85 -27.89 84.24
CA ILE A 82 10.34 -26.98 83.21
C ILE A 82 9.32 -27.70 82.32
N GLN A 83 9.60 -28.95 81.91
CA GLN A 83 8.66 -29.80 81.16
C GLN A 83 7.31 -29.98 81.89
N ALA A 84 7.32 -29.98 83.23
CA ALA A 84 6.12 -30.15 84.04
C ALA A 84 5.27 -28.86 84.16
N ILE A 85 5.77 -27.70 83.72
CA ILE A 85 5.00 -26.45 83.72
C ILE A 85 3.77 -26.61 82.81
N ASN A 86 2.59 -26.55 83.43
CA ASN A 86 1.33 -26.70 82.71
C ASN A 86 0.82 -25.37 82.10
N LYS A 87 -0.25 -25.47 81.30
CA LYS A 87 -0.91 -24.33 80.63
C LYS A 87 -1.25 -23.16 81.57
N ALA A 88 -1.76 -23.44 82.77
CA ALA A 88 -2.16 -22.40 83.73
C ALA A 88 -0.93 -21.73 84.36
N GLN A 89 0.14 -22.48 84.59
CA GLN A 89 1.40 -21.97 85.12
C GLN A 89 2.14 -21.11 84.10
N ALA A 90 2.15 -21.52 82.83
CA ALA A 90 2.80 -20.81 81.73
C ALA A 90 2.29 -19.36 81.57
N THR A 91 1.00 -19.08 81.84
CA THR A 91 0.47 -17.71 81.82
C THR A 91 1.15 -16.75 82.82
N GLY A 92 1.86 -17.29 83.80
CA GLY A 92 2.60 -16.55 84.80
C GLY A 92 4.06 -16.28 84.46
N LEU A 93 4.62 -16.93 83.44
CA LEU A 93 5.99 -16.69 83.01
C LEU A 93 6.19 -15.22 82.62
N THR A 94 7.42 -14.73 82.69
CA THR A 94 7.74 -13.36 82.31
C THR A 94 8.57 -13.34 81.03
N ALA A 95 8.51 -12.23 80.28
CA ALA A 95 9.36 -12.05 79.10
C ALA A 95 10.86 -12.17 79.44
N ALA A 96 11.27 -11.74 80.64
CA ALA A 96 12.65 -11.85 81.09
C ALA A 96 13.07 -13.30 81.36
N GLN A 97 12.19 -14.11 81.96
CA GLN A 97 12.43 -15.55 82.13
C GLN A 97 12.57 -16.22 80.77
N LEU A 98 11.62 -16.00 79.85
CA LEU A 98 11.63 -16.59 78.51
C LEU A 98 12.86 -16.21 77.69
N LYS A 99 13.34 -14.97 77.82
CA LYS A 99 14.55 -14.47 77.14
C LYS A 99 15.82 -15.24 77.51
N ASP A 100 15.95 -15.59 78.80
CA ASP A 100 17.15 -16.21 79.35
C ASP A 100 17.03 -17.75 79.41
N MET A 101 15.91 -18.34 78.97
CA MET A 101 15.76 -19.79 78.86
C MET A 101 16.71 -20.38 77.83
N ASN A 102 17.34 -21.51 78.15
CA ASN A 102 18.13 -22.25 77.17
C ASN A 102 17.22 -23.06 76.20
N SER A 103 17.79 -23.50 75.09
CA SER A 103 17.07 -24.20 74.01
C SER A 103 16.46 -25.54 74.44
N GLY A 104 17.15 -26.30 75.30
CA GLY A 104 16.64 -27.57 75.83
C GLY A 104 15.42 -27.38 76.71
N ASP A 105 15.41 -26.32 77.51
CA ASP A 105 14.31 -26.02 78.40
C ASP A 105 13.09 -25.50 77.65
N LEU A 106 13.28 -24.62 76.65
CA LEU A 106 12.17 -24.11 75.85
C LEU A 106 11.51 -25.22 75.02
N SER A 107 12.31 -26.07 74.35
CA SER A 107 11.80 -27.23 73.59
C SER A 107 11.10 -28.27 74.49
N SER A 108 11.45 -28.32 75.79
CA SER A 108 10.79 -29.22 76.76
C SER A 108 9.38 -28.78 77.19
N LEU A 109 9.02 -27.51 77.01
CA LEU A 109 7.67 -27.03 77.32
C LEU A 109 6.63 -27.72 76.43
N SER A 110 5.47 -28.06 76.98
CA SER A 110 4.38 -28.55 76.13
C SER A 110 3.90 -27.46 75.15
N ALA A 111 3.40 -27.87 73.98
CA ALA A 111 2.76 -26.95 73.04
C ALA A 111 1.59 -26.19 73.72
N ASP A 112 0.80 -26.85 74.55
CA ASP A 112 -0.27 -26.21 75.31
C ASP A 112 0.22 -25.11 76.28
N ALA A 113 1.40 -25.30 76.89
CA ALA A 113 2.02 -24.29 77.75
C ALA A 113 2.51 -23.09 76.92
N LEU A 114 3.20 -23.32 75.81
CA LEU A 114 3.68 -22.25 74.93
C LEU A 114 2.51 -21.47 74.30
N GLY A 115 1.46 -22.16 73.85
CA GLY A 115 0.24 -21.56 73.31
C GLY A 115 -0.55 -20.76 74.34
N ALA A 116 -0.32 -20.95 75.65
CA ALA A 116 -0.92 -20.18 76.72
C ALA A 116 -0.27 -18.80 76.94
N LEU A 117 0.94 -18.59 76.41
CA LEU A 117 1.69 -17.36 76.60
C LEU A 117 0.99 -16.17 75.94
N SER A 118 0.91 -15.06 76.64
CA SER A 118 0.47 -13.79 76.06
C SER A 118 1.48 -13.24 75.06
N ALA A 119 1.00 -12.39 74.15
CA ALA A 119 1.83 -11.65 73.21
C ALA A 119 2.99 -10.89 73.90
N LYS A 120 2.75 -10.34 75.11
CA LYS A 120 3.78 -9.64 75.89
C LYS A 120 4.87 -10.57 76.42
N GLN A 121 4.53 -11.81 76.76
CA GLN A 121 5.50 -12.81 77.19
C GLN A 121 6.38 -13.25 76.01
N ILE A 122 5.77 -13.52 74.86
CA ILE A 122 6.46 -13.92 73.63
C ILE A 122 7.49 -12.90 73.14
N GLN A 123 7.28 -11.59 73.38
CA GLN A 123 8.28 -10.55 73.09
C GLN A 123 9.64 -10.78 73.78
N GLY A 124 9.69 -11.59 74.83
CA GLY A 124 10.94 -11.97 75.50
C GLY A 124 11.82 -12.91 74.68
N LEU A 125 11.23 -13.70 73.77
CA LEU A 125 11.97 -14.70 72.99
C LEU A 125 12.95 -14.00 72.02
N ASN A 126 14.16 -14.53 71.94
CA ASN A 126 15.18 -14.17 70.97
C ASN A 126 15.25 -15.18 69.81
N SER A 127 16.16 -14.98 68.84
CA SER A 127 16.29 -15.87 67.69
C SER A 127 16.64 -17.31 68.07
N THR A 128 17.57 -17.52 69.02
CA THR A 128 17.94 -18.86 69.53
C THR A 128 16.77 -19.55 70.23
N ASN A 129 15.90 -18.78 70.90
CA ASN A 129 14.68 -19.35 71.46
C ASN A 129 13.72 -19.81 70.36
N ILE A 130 13.47 -18.99 69.35
CA ILE A 130 12.58 -19.37 68.24
C ILE A 130 13.14 -20.57 67.46
N GLU A 131 14.46 -20.62 67.23
CA GLU A 131 15.16 -21.74 66.58
C GLU A 131 15.06 -23.05 67.38
N SER A 132 14.87 -22.96 68.70
CA SER A 132 14.71 -24.15 69.56
C SER A 132 13.28 -24.64 69.71
N LEU A 133 12.30 -24.01 69.06
CA LEU A 133 10.93 -24.50 69.09
C LEU A 133 10.84 -25.85 68.39
N THR A 134 9.91 -26.67 68.86
CA THR A 134 9.48 -27.84 68.09
C THR A 134 8.38 -27.43 67.11
N THR A 135 8.22 -28.18 66.03
CA THR A 135 7.12 -27.95 65.07
C THR A 135 5.73 -27.95 65.72
N ALA A 136 5.51 -28.80 66.73
CA ALA A 136 4.26 -28.82 67.51
C ALA A 136 4.06 -27.53 68.34
N GLN A 137 5.15 -26.95 68.85
CA GLN A 137 5.14 -25.68 69.56
C GLN A 137 4.94 -24.49 68.62
N ALA A 138 5.56 -24.49 67.43
CA ALA A 138 5.31 -23.47 66.42
C ALA A 138 3.85 -23.49 65.93
N ALA A 139 3.27 -24.69 65.75
CA ALA A 139 1.91 -24.87 65.25
C ALA A 139 0.81 -24.25 66.14
N VAL A 140 1.04 -24.16 67.45
CA VAL A 140 0.07 -23.62 68.42
C VAL A 140 0.17 -22.11 68.63
N LEU A 141 1.12 -21.43 67.99
CA LEU A 141 1.24 -19.97 68.07
C LEU A 141 0.02 -19.29 67.45
N SER A 142 -0.55 -18.33 68.18
CA SER A 142 -1.68 -17.52 67.74
C SER A 142 -1.24 -16.29 66.95
N TYR A 143 -2.18 -15.67 66.23
CA TYR A 143 -1.91 -14.46 65.45
C TYR A 143 -1.35 -13.30 66.31
N GLN A 144 -1.76 -13.19 67.57
CA GLN A 144 -1.29 -12.15 68.51
C GLN A 144 0.13 -12.42 68.98
N GLN A 145 0.47 -13.71 69.16
CA GLN A 145 1.82 -14.13 69.55
C GLN A 145 2.79 -13.92 68.38
N ILE A 146 2.44 -14.39 67.18
CA ILE A 146 3.24 -14.18 65.97
C ILE A 146 3.50 -12.68 65.74
N ALA A 147 2.45 -11.84 65.82
CA ALA A 147 2.58 -10.38 65.68
C ALA A 147 3.51 -9.73 66.71
N ALA A 148 3.74 -10.39 67.85
CA ALA A 148 4.53 -9.87 68.96
C ALA A 148 5.97 -10.42 69.00
N ILE A 149 6.32 -11.44 68.20
CA ILE A 149 7.70 -11.89 68.05
C ILE A 149 8.55 -10.73 67.53
N SER A 150 9.72 -10.49 68.11
CA SER A 150 10.58 -9.39 67.64
C SER A 150 11.09 -9.65 66.22
N ILE A 151 11.42 -8.60 65.45
CA ILE A 151 11.97 -8.73 64.10
C ILE A 151 13.24 -9.60 64.10
N ASP A 152 14.06 -9.48 65.14
CA ASP A 152 15.27 -10.28 65.26
C ASP A 152 14.99 -11.75 65.58
N ALA A 153 13.98 -12.00 66.43
CA ALA A 153 13.58 -13.36 66.78
C ALA A 153 12.94 -14.12 65.61
N VAL A 154 12.22 -13.45 64.70
CA VAL A 154 11.63 -14.07 63.51
C VAL A 154 12.69 -14.75 62.60
N LYS A 155 13.94 -14.28 62.60
CA LYS A 155 15.02 -14.90 61.84
C LYS A 155 15.39 -16.31 62.34
N GLY A 156 15.03 -16.64 63.58
CA GLY A 156 15.31 -17.93 64.19
C GLY A 156 14.34 -19.03 63.76
N PHE A 157 13.25 -18.72 63.05
CA PHE A 157 12.30 -19.76 62.64
C PHE A 157 12.96 -20.75 61.66
N GLU A 158 12.88 -22.04 61.98
CA GLU A 158 13.22 -23.11 61.04
C GLU A 158 12.14 -23.23 59.95
N THR A 159 12.51 -23.74 58.78
CA THR A 159 11.59 -23.92 57.65
C THR A 159 10.44 -24.89 57.98
N GLU A 160 10.75 -25.92 58.75
CA GLU A 160 9.82 -26.94 59.23
C GLU A 160 8.77 -26.33 60.16
N ASP A 161 9.19 -25.38 61.00
CA ASP A 161 8.29 -24.68 61.93
C ASP A 161 7.35 -23.74 61.19
N LEU A 162 7.87 -22.91 60.27
CA LEU A 162 7.07 -21.99 59.47
C LEU A 162 6.00 -22.73 58.68
N ALA A 163 6.33 -23.88 58.10
CA ALA A 163 5.39 -24.72 57.37
C ALA A 163 4.23 -25.26 58.26
N GLN A 164 4.40 -25.33 59.58
CA GLN A 164 3.35 -25.80 60.51
C GLN A 164 2.53 -24.67 61.15
N ILE A 165 2.93 -23.40 61.01
CA ILE A 165 2.17 -22.27 61.57
C ILE A 165 0.82 -22.14 60.85
N SER A 166 -0.28 -22.12 61.60
CA SER A 166 -1.61 -22.01 60.96
C SER A 166 -1.76 -20.74 60.09
N THR A 167 -2.57 -20.82 59.03
CA THR A 167 -2.90 -19.66 58.17
C THR A 167 -3.49 -18.48 58.97
N ALA A 168 -4.18 -18.76 60.08
CA ALA A 168 -4.72 -17.73 60.97
C ALA A 168 -3.61 -17.00 61.73
N ALA A 169 -2.56 -17.70 62.12
CA ALA A 169 -1.40 -17.15 62.80
C ALA A 169 -0.46 -16.39 61.85
N ILE A 170 -0.26 -16.88 60.62
CA ILE A 170 0.50 -16.19 59.56
C ILE A 170 -0.05 -14.79 59.28
N LYS A 171 -1.37 -14.57 59.37
CA LYS A 171 -1.98 -13.23 59.26
C LYS A 171 -1.46 -12.23 60.29
N GLY A 172 -0.94 -12.73 61.42
CA GLY A 172 -0.32 -11.92 62.46
C GLY A 172 1.04 -11.35 62.08
N LEU A 173 1.74 -11.91 61.08
CA LEU A 173 3.05 -11.40 60.67
C LEU A 173 2.95 -9.95 60.21
N THR A 174 3.73 -9.08 60.82
CA THR A 174 3.85 -7.71 60.37
C THR A 174 4.68 -7.63 59.08
N ALA A 175 4.49 -6.56 58.33
CA ALA A 175 5.32 -6.21 57.18
C ALA A 175 6.83 -6.29 57.47
N ALA A 176 7.26 -5.78 58.63
CA ALA A 176 8.66 -5.76 59.02
C ALA A 176 9.21 -7.16 59.38
N GLN A 177 8.37 -8.03 59.95
CA GLN A 177 8.75 -9.41 60.23
C GLN A 177 8.89 -10.22 58.93
N LEU A 178 7.94 -10.07 58.00
CA LEU A 178 8.03 -10.71 56.68
C LEU A 178 9.29 -10.27 55.92
N GLY A 179 9.65 -8.98 55.97
CA GLY A 179 10.88 -8.48 55.37
C GLY A 179 12.17 -8.95 56.04
N ALA A 180 12.09 -9.58 57.22
CA ALA A 180 13.24 -10.14 57.93
C ALA A 180 13.44 -11.65 57.67
N LEU A 181 12.46 -12.32 57.06
CA LEU A 181 12.61 -13.71 56.61
C LEU A 181 13.61 -13.76 55.46
N ASN A 182 14.45 -14.79 55.46
CA ASN A 182 15.27 -15.11 54.30
C ASN A 182 14.44 -15.84 53.22
N SER A 183 15.04 -16.12 52.07
CA SER A 183 14.35 -16.77 50.95
C SER A 183 13.89 -18.18 51.30
N GLU A 184 14.70 -18.99 51.97
CA GLU A 184 14.34 -20.37 52.34
C GLU A 184 13.16 -20.40 53.32
N GLN A 185 13.16 -19.50 54.30
CA GLN A 185 12.06 -19.31 55.25
C GLN A 185 10.77 -18.89 54.55
N PHE A 186 10.83 -17.93 53.62
CA PHE A 186 9.64 -17.55 52.87
C PHE A 186 9.12 -18.69 51.98
N SER A 187 10.01 -19.38 51.26
CA SER A 187 9.65 -20.51 50.39
C SER A 187 9.17 -21.76 51.15
N SER A 188 9.33 -21.80 52.48
CA SER A 188 8.77 -22.87 53.32
C SER A 188 7.28 -22.69 53.62
N LEU A 189 6.73 -21.50 53.35
CA LEU A 189 5.30 -21.26 53.46
C LEU A 189 4.56 -21.97 52.34
N ASP A 190 3.42 -22.58 52.66
CA ASP A 190 2.54 -23.18 51.66
C ASP A 190 1.63 -22.13 50.99
N SER A 191 1.00 -22.56 49.89
CA SER A 191 0.05 -21.72 49.14
C SER A 191 -1.09 -21.11 49.98
N SER A 192 -1.60 -21.81 51.01
CA SER A 192 -2.66 -21.29 51.87
C SER A 192 -2.14 -20.25 52.85
N GLN A 193 -0.92 -20.43 53.35
CA GLN A 193 -0.23 -19.47 54.21
C GLN A 193 0.14 -18.20 53.43
N VAL A 194 0.73 -18.34 52.24
CA VAL A 194 1.03 -17.19 51.36
C VAL A 194 -0.25 -16.44 51.02
N GLN A 195 -1.33 -17.13 50.61
CA GLN A 195 -2.62 -16.48 50.30
C GLN A 195 -3.32 -15.86 51.53
N ALA A 196 -2.99 -16.29 52.74
CA ALA A 196 -3.50 -15.66 53.96
C ALA A 196 -2.89 -14.27 54.20
N LEU A 197 -1.73 -13.96 53.60
CA LEU A 197 -1.10 -12.64 53.69
C LEU A 197 -1.91 -11.57 52.94
N SER A 198 -2.11 -10.43 53.58
CA SER A 198 -2.79 -9.29 52.98
C SER A 198 -1.95 -8.60 51.90
N ALA A 199 -2.63 -7.88 51.01
CA ALA A 199 -2.01 -7.00 50.02
C ALA A 199 -0.96 -6.03 50.64
N LYS A 200 -1.20 -5.51 51.86
CA LYS A 200 -0.26 -4.62 52.55
C LYS A 200 0.99 -5.34 53.03
N GLN A 201 0.85 -6.57 53.51
CA GLN A 201 1.98 -7.41 53.92
C GLN A 201 2.87 -7.74 52.72
N ILE A 202 2.26 -8.14 51.60
CA ILE A 202 2.97 -8.44 50.35
C ILE A 202 3.67 -7.20 49.78
N GLN A 203 2.98 -6.05 49.73
CA GLN A 203 3.58 -4.81 49.22
C GLN A 203 4.77 -4.34 50.07
N ALA A 204 4.81 -4.70 51.35
CA ALA A 204 5.90 -4.32 52.23
C ALA A 204 7.13 -5.24 52.14
N LEU A 205 7.06 -6.34 51.38
CA LEU A 205 8.23 -7.16 51.07
C LEU A 205 9.29 -6.31 50.35
N GLY A 206 10.53 -6.35 50.82
CA GLY A 206 11.64 -5.69 50.15
C GLY A 206 11.87 -6.27 48.74
N THR A 207 12.45 -5.47 47.86
CA THR A 207 12.85 -5.91 46.51
C THR A 207 13.79 -7.11 46.54
N ASP A 208 14.67 -7.21 47.54
CA ASP A 208 15.60 -8.33 47.71
C ASP A 208 14.89 -9.65 48.02
N VAL A 209 13.77 -9.62 48.74
CA VAL A 209 12.95 -10.82 48.98
C VAL A 209 12.30 -11.25 47.68
N ILE A 210 11.63 -10.32 46.99
CA ILE A 210 10.93 -10.59 45.72
C ILE A 210 11.89 -11.17 44.66
N LYS A 211 13.09 -10.60 44.55
CA LYS A 211 14.12 -11.06 43.61
C LYS A 211 14.53 -12.53 43.84
N ASN A 212 14.55 -12.98 45.08
CA ASN A 212 15.01 -14.32 45.45
C ASN A 212 13.88 -15.36 45.56
N LEU A 213 12.62 -14.99 45.30
CA LEU A 213 11.51 -15.93 45.25
C LEU A 213 11.70 -16.95 44.13
N THR A 214 11.34 -18.21 44.38
CA THR A 214 11.38 -19.24 43.34
C THR A 214 10.16 -19.15 42.42
N THR A 215 10.19 -19.86 41.29
CA THR A 215 9.01 -19.99 40.43
C THR A 215 7.87 -20.79 41.07
N SER A 216 8.17 -21.62 42.08
CA SER A 216 7.14 -22.27 42.89
C SER A 216 6.43 -21.24 43.77
N ASP A 217 7.19 -20.39 44.45
CA ASP A 217 6.65 -19.33 45.32
C ASP A 217 5.72 -18.41 44.51
N MET A 218 6.12 -18.02 43.29
CA MET A 218 5.29 -17.15 42.45
C MET A 218 3.91 -17.75 42.11
N LYS A 219 3.78 -19.08 42.04
CA LYS A 219 2.49 -19.76 41.78
C LYS A 219 1.53 -19.68 42.95
N GLU A 220 2.04 -19.40 44.15
CA GLU A 220 1.25 -19.36 45.39
C GLU A 220 0.52 -18.03 45.53
N PHE A 221 1.00 -16.97 44.88
CA PHE A 221 0.38 -15.65 44.93
C PHE A 221 -0.99 -15.62 44.24
N SER A 222 -1.96 -15.02 44.93
CA SER A 222 -3.26 -14.69 44.35
C SER A 222 -3.20 -13.44 43.46
N ALA A 223 -4.20 -13.27 42.60
CA ALA A 223 -4.33 -12.09 41.75
C ALA A 223 -4.40 -10.77 42.55
N THR A 224 -5.05 -10.78 43.72
CA THR A 224 -5.11 -9.61 44.61
C THR A 224 -3.75 -9.24 45.18
N GLN A 225 -2.91 -10.24 45.50
CA GLN A 225 -1.58 -10.00 46.04
C GLN A 225 -0.62 -9.49 44.97
N VAL A 226 -0.66 -10.06 43.77
CA VAL A 226 0.14 -9.56 42.63
C VAL A 226 -0.27 -8.14 42.25
N ALA A 227 -1.57 -7.83 42.25
CA ALA A 227 -2.06 -6.46 42.03
C ALA A 227 -1.58 -5.47 43.10
N ALA A 228 -1.19 -5.92 44.29
CA ALA A 228 -0.66 -5.07 45.36
C ALA A 228 0.83 -4.76 45.21
N LEU A 229 1.57 -5.55 44.43
CA LEU A 229 3.02 -5.35 44.22
C LEU A 229 3.29 -3.98 43.61
N SER A 230 4.30 -3.28 44.13
CA SER A 230 4.76 -2.03 43.56
C SER A 230 5.47 -2.25 42.23
N SER A 231 5.57 -1.20 41.39
CA SER A 231 6.38 -1.25 40.17
C SER A 231 7.85 -1.57 40.44
N ALA A 232 8.37 -1.21 41.63
CA ALA A 232 9.74 -1.55 42.02
C ALA A 232 9.90 -3.06 42.28
N GLN A 233 8.94 -3.68 42.97
CA GLN A 233 8.96 -5.13 43.21
C GLN A 233 8.80 -5.93 41.91
N LEU A 234 7.86 -5.52 41.04
CA LEU A 234 7.64 -6.20 39.76
C LEU A 234 8.84 -6.11 38.81
N LYS A 235 9.64 -5.03 38.89
CA LYS A 235 10.84 -4.86 38.07
C LYS A 235 11.94 -5.86 38.41
N GLU A 236 11.99 -6.33 39.67
CA GLU A 236 12.99 -7.32 40.09
C GLU A 236 12.65 -8.76 39.68
N LEU A 237 11.43 -9.01 39.20
CA LEU A 237 11.04 -10.34 38.75
C LEU A 237 11.76 -10.70 37.45
N SER A 238 12.41 -11.86 37.46
CA SER A 238 12.95 -12.53 36.28
C SER A 238 11.83 -13.01 35.34
N SER A 239 12.20 -13.33 34.10
CA SER A 239 11.27 -13.91 33.13
C SER A 239 10.62 -15.20 33.61
N GLY A 240 11.38 -16.08 34.28
CA GLY A 240 10.85 -17.32 34.85
C GLY A 240 9.80 -17.07 35.94
N GLN A 241 10.02 -16.08 36.81
CA GLN A 241 9.07 -15.71 37.87
C GLN A 241 7.80 -15.09 37.29
N LEU A 242 7.90 -14.21 36.30
CA LEU A 242 6.75 -13.61 35.62
C LEU A 242 5.91 -14.68 34.89
N SER A 243 6.54 -15.65 34.24
CA SER A 243 5.84 -16.77 33.59
C SER A 243 5.21 -17.76 34.56
N ALA A 244 5.66 -17.80 35.81
CA ALA A 244 5.09 -18.66 36.84
C ALA A 244 3.80 -18.11 37.46
N LEU A 245 3.51 -16.80 37.27
CA LEU A 245 2.25 -16.20 37.69
C LEU A 245 1.07 -16.80 36.93
N SER A 246 -0.05 -16.97 37.63
CA SER A 246 -1.31 -17.38 36.99
C SER A 246 -1.82 -16.31 36.02
N THR A 247 -2.63 -16.72 35.05
CA THR A 247 -3.26 -15.79 34.08
C THR A 247 -4.13 -14.74 34.77
N ASP A 248 -4.81 -15.12 35.86
CA ASP A 248 -5.61 -14.19 36.66
C ASP A 248 -4.72 -13.16 37.37
N ALA A 249 -3.56 -13.58 37.86
CA ALA A 249 -2.60 -12.69 38.49
C ALA A 249 -1.95 -11.72 37.50
N LEU A 250 -1.55 -12.21 36.32
CA LEU A 250 -1.08 -11.36 35.23
C LEU A 250 -2.18 -10.38 34.81
N GLY A 251 -3.42 -10.84 34.63
CA GLY A 251 -4.58 -10.01 34.26
C GLY A 251 -4.96 -8.95 35.28
N ALA A 252 -4.58 -9.12 36.56
CA ALA A 252 -4.83 -8.16 37.62
C ALA A 252 -3.82 -6.99 37.65
N LEU A 253 -2.72 -7.06 36.90
CA LEU A 253 -1.75 -5.97 36.80
C LEU A 253 -2.36 -4.72 36.17
N SER A 254 -2.22 -3.60 36.86
CA SER A 254 -2.63 -2.27 36.37
C SER A 254 -1.72 -1.75 35.26
N ALA A 255 -2.20 -0.76 34.50
CA ALA A 255 -1.41 -0.09 33.46
C ALA A 255 -0.06 0.45 33.98
N LYS A 256 -0.04 1.02 35.19
CA LYS A 256 1.20 1.56 35.80
C LYS A 256 2.18 0.46 36.19
N GLN A 257 1.69 -0.71 36.58
CA GLN A 257 2.52 -1.88 36.87
C GLN A 257 3.12 -2.44 35.59
N ILE A 258 2.31 -2.59 34.52
CA ILE A 258 2.80 -3.01 33.20
C ILE A 258 3.90 -2.07 32.68
N GLN A 259 3.73 -0.75 32.81
CA GLN A 259 4.75 0.23 32.42
C GLN A 259 6.04 0.15 33.24
N GLY A 260 6.00 -0.43 34.44
CA GLY A 260 7.15 -0.63 35.30
C GLY A 260 7.93 -1.92 35.02
N LEU A 261 7.38 -2.85 34.24
CA LEU A 261 8.05 -4.10 33.89
C LEU A 261 9.24 -3.86 32.97
N ASP A 262 10.31 -4.62 33.18
CA ASP A 262 11.42 -4.69 32.25
C ASP A 262 11.02 -5.52 31.03
N ALA A 263 11.04 -4.92 29.84
CA ALA A 263 10.67 -5.60 28.60
C ALA A 263 11.58 -6.80 28.29
N THR A 264 12.82 -6.80 28.80
CA THR A 264 13.75 -7.93 28.63
C THR A 264 13.34 -9.15 29.45
N ASN A 265 12.53 -8.98 30.50
CA ASN A 265 12.01 -10.05 31.34
C ASN A 265 10.64 -10.57 30.86
N LEU A 266 10.02 -9.98 29.84
CA LEU A 266 8.74 -10.46 29.32
C LEU A 266 8.96 -11.66 28.38
N SER A 267 8.68 -12.88 28.82
CA SER A 267 8.70 -14.04 27.92
C SER A 267 7.56 -14.00 26.89
N THR A 268 7.64 -14.80 25.83
CA THR A 268 6.53 -14.96 24.87
C THR A 268 5.25 -15.43 25.56
N ASP A 269 5.35 -16.37 26.51
CA ASP A 269 4.21 -16.89 27.25
C ASP A 269 3.55 -15.79 28.11
N THR A 270 4.38 -14.96 28.77
CA THR A 270 3.90 -13.81 29.53
C THR A 270 3.17 -12.83 28.62
N ILE A 271 3.73 -12.49 27.46
CA ILE A 271 3.13 -11.56 26.50
C ILE A 271 1.80 -12.10 25.96
N SER A 272 1.75 -13.38 25.59
CA SER A 272 0.52 -14.01 25.10
C SER A 272 -0.58 -14.10 26.16
N ALA A 273 -0.23 -14.10 27.46
CA ALA A 273 -1.19 -14.05 28.56
C ALA A 273 -1.70 -12.64 28.89
N LEU A 274 -1.05 -11.57 28.39
CA LEU A 274 -1.50 -10.20 28.64
C LEU A 274 -2.80 -9.87 27.91
N THR A 275 -3.67 -9.13 28.58
CA THR A 275 -4.91 -8.62 27.99
C THR A 275 -4.63 -7.45 27.03
N ALA A 276 -5.57 -7.18 26.12
CA ALA A 276 -5.48 -6.02 25.22
C ALA A 276 -5.28 -4.68 25.97
N LYS A 277 -5.93 -4.49 27.13
CA LYS A 277 -5.75 -3.27 27.95
C LYS A 277 -4.33 -3.14 28.49
N GLN A 278 -3.68 -4.26 28.81
CA GLN A 278 -2.32 -4.28 29.33
C GLN A 278 -1.31 -4.08 28.20
N ILE A 279 -1.52 -4.70 27.03
CA ILE A 279 -0.72 -4.43 25.83
C ILE A 279 -0.81 -2.94 25.46
N ALA A 280 -2.01 -2.34 25.45
CA ALA A 280 -2.20 -0.91 25.21
C ALA A 280 -1.53 -0.01 26.27
N ALA A 281 -1.21 -0.53 27.46
CA ALA A 281 -0.51 0.22 28.51
C ALA A 281 1.02 0.22 28.34
N LEU A 282 1.58 -0.68 27.52
CA LEU A 282 3.02 -0.72 27.24
C LEU A 282 3.52 0.61 26.68
N THR A 283 4.67 1.05 27.14
CA THR A 283 5.31 2.25 26.61
C THR A 283 5.90 2.01 25.22
N THR A 284 6.16 3.08 24.47
CA THR A 284 6.88 3.00 23.19
C THR A 284 8.24 2.35 23.35
N THR A 285 8.95 2.64 24.45
CA THR A 285 10.28 2.06 24.76
C THR A 285 10.20 0.57 25.04
N GLN A 286 9.18 0.11 25.77
CA GLN A 286 8.99 -1.32 26.02
C GLN A 286 8.70 -2.07 24.73
N LEU A 287 7.82 -1.54 23.87
CA LEU A 287 7.50 -2.16 22.58
C LEU A 287 8.68 -2.16 21.61
N SER A 288 9.42 -1.05 21.48
CA SER A 288 10.59 -0.99 20.60
C SER A 288 11.77 -1.83 21.08
N GLY A 289 11.80 -2.15 22.38
CA GLY A 289 12.82 -3.01 22.99
C GLY A 289 12.52 -4.51 22.87
N MET A 290 11.32 -4.89 22.43
CA MET A 290 10.96 -6.29 22.23
C MET A 290 11.64 -6.87 20.97
N ASN A 291 12.07 -8.12 21.08
CA ASN A 291 12.55 -8.90 19.94
C ASN A 291 11.39 -9.45 19.08
N SER A 292 11.72 -10.04 17.93
CA SER A 292 10.73 -10.57 16.98
C SER A 292 9.81 -11.62 17.60
N SER A 293 10.33 -12.57 18.39
CA SER A 293 9.49 -13.59 19.04
C SER A 293 8.49 -12.97 20.02
N GLN A 294 8.89 -11.94 20.76
CA GLN A 294 8.03 -11.22 21.69
C GLN A 294 6.91 -10.45 20.96
N ILE A 295 7.22 -9.79 19.84
CA ILE A 295 6.21 -9.12 19.02
C ILE A 295 5.21 -10.12 18.42
N GLY A 296 5.71 -11.22 17.85
CA GLY A 296 4.88 -12.29 17.30
C GLY A 296 3.97 -12.95 18.35
N ALA A 297 4.34 -12.90 19.63
CA ALA A 297 3.54 -13.43 20.74
C ALA A 297 2.37 -12.52 21.19
N ILE A 298 2.31 -11.26 20.73
CA ILE A 298 1.22 -10.33 21.09
C ILE A 298 -0.08 -10.79 20.42
N SER A 299 -1.14 -11.05 21.18
CA SER A 299 -2.42 -11.47 20.57
C SER A 299 -2.95 -10.47 19.53
N THR A 300 -3.78 -10.93 18.58
CA THR A 300 -4.44 -10.05 17.58
C THR A 300 -5.23 -8.92 18.25
N SER A 301 -5.90 -9.21 19.37
CA SER A 301 -6.58 -8.18 20.19
C SER A 301 -5.62 -7.17 20.82
N GLY A 302 -4.41 -7.62 21.19
CA GLY A 302 -3.33 -6.78 21.66
C GLY A 302 -2.83 -5.83 20.58
N ILE A 303 -2.50 -6.34 19.39
CA ILE A 303 -2.07 -5.49 18.25
C ILE A 303 -3.17 -4.50 17.87
N ALA A 304 -4.44 -4.92 17.83
CA ALA A 304 -5.57 -4.02 17.55
C ALA A 304 -5.73 -2.90 18.60
N SER A 305 -5.29 -3.12 19.84
CA SER A 305 -5.36 -2.15 20.92
C SER A 305 -4.23 -1.11 20.92
N LEU A 306 -3.16 -1.35 20.15
CA LEU A 306 -2.01 -0.44 20.07
C LEU A 306 -2.38 0.86 19.37
N THR A 307 -1.90 1.96 19.91
CA THR A 307 -2.04 3.29 19.30
C THR A 307 -1.05 3.48 18.14
N ALA A 308 -1.34 4.44 17.26
CA ALA A 308 -0.42 4.85 16.20
C ALA A 308 0.94 5.33 16.76
N ALA A 309 0.95 5.95 17.95
CA ALA A 309 2.19 6.39 18.61
C ALA A 309 3.06 5.21 19.09
N GLN A 310 2.42 4.14 19.59
CA GLN A 310 3.11 2.91 19.98
C GLN A 310 3.69 2.18 18.76
N ILE A 311 2.90 2.04 17.70
CA ILE A 311 3.33 1.34 16.47
C ILE A 311 4.43 2.11 15.73
N LYS A 312 4.48 3.45 15.84
CA LYS A 312 5.56 4.27 15.26
C LYS A 312 6.96 3.85 15.71
N GLY A 313 7.09 3.30 16.92
CA GLY A 313 8.37 2.85 17.48
C GLY A 313 8.85 1.49 16.99
N LEU A 314 8.06 0.76 16.19
CA LEU A 314 8.42 -0.56 15.69
C LEU A 314 9.49 -0.46 14.60
N SER A 315 10.45 -1.38 14.63
CA SER A 315 11.46 -1.57 13.57
C SER A 315 10.93 -2.43 12.42
N SER A 316 11.68 -2.54 11.32
CA SER A 316 11.38 -3.48 10.23
C SER A 316 11.31 -4.92 10.72
N ALA A 317 12.25 -5.34 11.58
CA ALA A 317 12.27 -6.68 12.17
C ALA A 317 11.08 -6.96 13.10
N ASN A 318 10.47 -5.92 13.68
CA ASN A 318 9.25 -6.08 14.46
C ASN A 318 8.01 -6.24 13.55
N VAL A 319 7.96 -5.51 12.43
CA VAL A 319 6.87 -5.65 11.45
C VAL A 319 6.95 -6.99 10.73
N GLU A 320 8.16 -7.44 10.36
CA GLU A 320 8.43 -8.77 9.79
C GLU A 320 8.05 -9.91 10.74
N ALA A 321 8.08 -9.66 12.06
CA ALA A 321 7.68 -10.65 13.05
C ALA A 321 6.16 -10.76 13.26
N LEU A 322 5.37 -9.88 12.65
CA LEU A 322 3.92 -10.00 12.70
C LEU A 322 3.49 -11.24 11.93
N THR A 323 2.59 -12.01 12.51
CA THR A 323 1.86 -13.04 11.79
C THR A 323 0.86 -12.40 10.82
N SER A 324 0.48 -13.12 9.77
CA SER A 324 -0.51 -12.62 8.82
C SER A 324 -1.87 -12.29 9.46
N ASP A 325 -2.25 -12.99 10.54
CA ASP A 325 -3.47 -12.68 11.30
C ASP A 325 -3.34 -11.37 12.09
N GLN A 326 -2.15 -11.05 12.60
CA GLN A 326 -1.88 -9.76 13.25
C GLN A 326 -1.78 -8.63 12.23
N ALA A 327 -1.13 -8.84 11.09
CA ALA A 327 -1.03 -7.85 10.02
C ALA A 327 -2.43 -7.49 9.48
N LYS A 328 -3.26 -8.51 9.24
CA LYS A 328 -4.64 -8.35 8.75
C LYS A 328 -5.48 -7.36 9.57
N ILE A 329 -5.33 -7.38 10.90
CA ILE A 329 -6.16 -6.55 11.80
C ILE A 329 -5.65 -5.11 11.95
N LEU A 330 -4.54 -4.74 11.32
CA LEU A 330 -4.00 -3.38 11.39
C LEU A 330 -5.00 -2.37 10.81
N SER A 331 -5.28 -1.32 11.56
CA SER A 331 -6.14 -0.24 11.11
C SER A 331 -5.39 0.77 10.23
N ALA A 332 -6.14 1.55 9.43
CA ALA A 332 -5.59 2.64 8.63
C ALA A 332 -4.74 3.63 9.44
N LYS A 333 -5.12 3.92 10.71
CA LYS A 333 -4.35 4.82 11.59
C LYS A 333 -3.05 4.21 12.06
N GLN A 334 -3.03 2.89 12.29
CA GLN A 334 -1.84 2.17 12.70
C GLN A 334 -0.85 2.05 11.55
N LEU A 335 -1.31 1.71 10.35
CA LEU A 335 -0.48 1.72 9.14
C LEU A 335 0.09 3.11 8.86
N ALA A 336 -0.73 4.17 8.94
CA ALA A 336 -0.25 5.56 8.81
C ALA A 336 0.80 5.95 9.87
N GLY A 337 0.78 5.28 11.03
CA GLY A 337 1.69 5.53 12.15
C GLY A 337 3.07 4.88 12.01
N LEU A 338 3.20 3.81 11.20
CA LEU A 338 4.47 3.11 11.00
C LEU A 338 5.57 4.02 10.43
N GLY A 339 6.81 3.80 10.82
CA GLY A 339 7.96 4.42 10.13
C GLY A 339 8.10 3.87 8.70
N THR A 340 8.68 4.64 7.79
CA THR A 340 8.96 4.19 6.41
C THR A 340 9.88 2.97 6.37
N ASP A 341 10.83 2.88 7.31
CA ASP A 341 11.70 1.70 7.43
C ASP A 341 10.94 0.49 7.99
N ALA A 342 9.99 0.70 8.90
CA ALA A 342 9.17 -0.37 9.45
C ALA A 342 8.30 -1.03 8.37
N VAL A 343 7.74 -0.23 7.45
CA VAL A 343 6.93 -0.73 6.32
C VAL A 343 7.71 -1.67 5.39
N LYS A 344 9.03 -1.53 5.28
CA LYS A 344 9.87 -2.46 4.51
C LYS A 344 9.93 -3.86 5.12
N GLY A 345 9.58 -4.01 6.40
CA GLY A 345 9.54 -5.28 7.09
C GLY A 345 8.32 -6.15 6.75
N PHE A 346 7.30 -5.61 6.07
CA PHE A 346 6.16 -6.44 5.70
C PHE A 346 6.55 -7.53 4.70
N GLU A 347 6.19 -8.77 5.01
CA GLU A 347 6.22 -9.85 4.04
C GLU A 347 5.11 -9.67 3.00
N THR A 348 5.31 -10.21 1.80
CA THR A 348 4.29 -10.14 0.72
C THR A 348 3.01 -10.86 1.11
N ALA A 349 3.10 -11.96 1.87
CA ALA A 349 1.96 -12.69 2.39
C ALA A 349 1.12 -11.84 3.36
N ASP A 350 1.77 -11.01 4.18
CA ASP A 350 1.08 -10.16 5.14
C ASP A 350 0.41 -8.97 4.48
N LEU A 351 1.09 -8.29 3.54
CA LEU A 351 0.51 -7.20 2.77
C LEU A 351 -0.75 -7.64 2.04
N ALA A 352 -0.73 -8.81 1.40
CA ALA A 352 -1.88 -9.39 0.71
C ALA A 352 -3.07 -9.70 1.64
N LYS A 353 -2.88 -9.72 2.97
CA LYS A 353 -3.94 -9.98 3.96
C LYS A 353 -4.50 -8.73 4.61
N ILE A 354 -3.83 -7.59 4.52
CA ILE A 354 -4.29 -6.32 5.10
C ILE A 354 -5.56 -5.85 4.37
N ASP A 355 -6.61 -5.50 5.09
CA ASP A 355 -7.83 -5.03 4.44
C ASP A 355 -7.59 -3.76 3.59
N ALA A 356 -8.22 -3.67 2.41
CA ALA A 356 -8.08 -2.54 1.49
C ALA A 356 -8.36 -1.18 2.16
N ALA A 357 -9.31 -1.13 3.10
CA ALA A 357 -9.61 0.06 3.89
C ALA A 357 -8.44 0.52 4.78
N ALA A 358 -7.61 -0.42 5.25
CA ALA A 358 -6.41 -0.15 6.02
C ALA A 358 -5.25 0.29 5.11
N ILE A 359 -5.05 -0.34 3.94
CA ILE A 359 -4.05 0.05 2.93
C ILE A 359 -4.18 1.51 2.53
N LYS A 360 -5.42 2.03 2.41
CA LYS A 360 -5.69 3.45 2.17
C LYS A 360 -5.07 4.40 3.21
N GLY A 361 -4.77 3.90 4.42
CA GLY A 361 -4.08 4.64 5.47
C GLY A 361 -2.59 4.87 5.21
N LEU A 362 -1.95 4.10 4.33
CA LEU A 362 -0.53 4.27 4.01
C LEU A 362 -0.25 5.66 3.44
N THR A 363 0.75 6.34 3.97
CA THR A 363 1.22 7.62 3.44
C THR A 363 1.97 7.42 2.13
N ALA A 364 2.07 8.48 1.34
CA ALA A 364 2.90 8.51 0.13
C ALA A 364 4.35 8.04 0.38
N ALA A 365 4.96 8.48 1.47
CA ALA A 365 6.32 8.11 1.82
C ALA A 365 6.46 6.62 2.17
N GLN A 366 5.43 6.03 2.79
CA GLN A 366 5.41 4.60 3.10
C GLN A 366 5.22 3.76 1.83
N LEU A 367 4.33 4.17 0.93
CA LEU A 367 4.14 3.50 -0.36
C LEU A 367 5.41 3.55 -1.22
N GLY A 368 6.11 4.69 -1.24
CA GLY A 368 7.39 4.81 -1.93
C GLY A 368 8.55 4.05 -1.27
N ALA A 369 8.39 3.62 -0.01
CA ALA A 369 9.36 2.79 0.70
C ALA A 369 9.15 1.29 0.45
N LEU A 370 7.99 0.86 -0.06
CA LEU A 370 7.73 -0.52 -0.45
C LEU A 370 8.66 -0.90 -1.62
N GLY A 371 9.27 -2.07 -1.52
CA GLY A 371 9.95 -2.69 -2.66
C GLY A 371 8.94 -3.15 -3.72
N SER A 372 9.44 -3.45 -4.92
CA SER A 372 8.60 -3.93 -6.03
C SER A 372 7.81 -5.18 -5.68
N ALA A 373 8.45 -6.19 -5.06
CA ALA A 373 7.77 -7.41 -4.65
C ALA A 373 6.63 -7.17 -3.65
N GLN A 374 6.78 -6.19 -2.76
CA GLN A 374 5.77 -5.81 -1.77
C GLN A 374 4.60 -5.08 -2.41
N PHE A 375 4.86 -4.11 -3.29
CA PHE A 375 3.79 -3.42 -4.01
C PHE A 375 3.01 -4.40 -4.91
N ASN A 376 3.72 -5.28 -5.64
CA ASN A 376 3.12 -6.27 -6.53
C ASN A 376 2.39 -7.41 -5.77
N SER A 377 2.48 -7.45 -4.44
CA SER A 377 1.71 -8.38 -3.60
C SER A 377 0.35 -7.84 -3.19
N LEU A 378 0.10 -6.54 -3.44
CA LEU A 378 -1.21 -5.96 -3.26
C LEU A 378 -2.18 -6.53 -4.30
N ASP A 379 -3.41 -6.78 -3.88
CA ASP A 379 -4.48 -7.19 -4.80
C ASP A 379 -5.22 -5.98 -5.39
N SER A 380 -6.03 -6.26 -6.41
CA SER A 380 -6.87 -5.25 -7.06
C SER A 380 -7.73 -4.40 -6.12
N SER A 381 -8.27 -4.95 -5.04
CA SER A 381 -9.08 -4.19 -4.08
C SER A 381 -8.23 -3.22 -3.26
N GLN A 382 -7.02 -3.64 -2.89
CA GLN A 382 -6.05 -2.86 -2.14
C GLN A 382 -5.46 -1.75 -3.01
N VAL A 383 -5.04 -2.06 -4.24
CA VAL A 383 -4.57 -1.07 -5.21
C VAL A 383 -5.66 -0.04 -5.46
N GLN A 384 -6.91 -0.45 -5.74
CA GLN A 384 -8.01 0.48 -6.00
C GLN A 384 -8.43 1.32 -4.78
N ALA A 385 -8.13 0.88 -3.55
CA ALA A 385 -8.36 1.68 -2.36
C ALA A 385 -7.38 2.86 -2.21
N LEU A 386 -6.22 2.81 -2.90
CA LEU A 386 -5.26 3.92 -2.93
C LEU A 386 -5.85 5.14 -3.64
N SER A 387 -5.73 6.30 -3.00
CA SER A 387 -6.17 7.57 -3.58
C SER A 387 -5.28 8.02 -4.74
N ALA A 388 -5.83 8.88 -5.61
CA ALA A 388 -5.08 9.56 -6.66
C ALA A 388 -3.79 10.24 -6.16
N LYS A 389 -3.80 10.83 -4.95
CA LYS A 389 -2.62 11.45 -4.35
C LYS A 389 -1.55 10.44 -3.93
N GLN A 390 -1.97 9.27 -3.44
CA GLN A 390 -1.05 8.18 -3.09
C GLN A 390 -0.38 7.62 -4.35
N ILE A 391 -1.15 7.39 -5.42
CA ILE A 391 -0.63 6.94 -6.72
C ILE A 391 0.32 7.96 -7.35
N GLN A 392 -0.05 9.24 -7.38
CA GLN A 392 0.81 10.30 -7.93
C GLN A 392 2.14 10.42 -7.17
N ALA A 393 2.14 10.11 -5.87
CA ALA A 393 3.35 10.19 -5.05
C ALA A 393 4.25 8.95 -5.13
N LEU A 394 3.85 7.90 -5.87
CA LEU A 394 4.72 6.78 -6.16
C LEU A 394 5.90 7.27 -7.02
N GLY A 395 7.13 6.91 -6.62
CA GLY A 395 8.31 7.19 -7.44
C GLY A 395 8.24 6.46 -8.78
N THR A 396 8.92 6.99 -9.80
CA THR A 396 9.04 6.38 -11.13
C THR A 396 9.64 4.98 -11.06
N ASP A 397 10.51 4.69 -10.09
CA ASP A 397 11.10 3.37 -9.88
C ASP A 397 10.07 2.31 -9.47
N VAL A 398 9.03 2.70 -8.72
CA VAL A 398 7.94 1.79 -8.36
C VAL A 398 7.13 1.47 -9.62
N ILE A 399 6.69 2.51 -10.34
CA ILE A 399 5.89 2.36 -11.57
C ILE A 399 6.63 1.54 -12.65
N LYS A 400 7.94 1.79 -12.80
CA LYS A 400 8.81 1.05 -13.73
C LYS A 400 8.89 -0.45 -13.40
N ASN A 401 8.76 -0.84 -12.14
CA ASN A 401 8.86 -2.24 -11.71
C ASN A 401 7.51 -2.97 -11.56
N LEU A 402 6.39 -2.30 -11.81
CA LEU A 402 5.08 -2.95 -11.92
C LEU A 402 5.06 -3.98 -13.05
N THR A 403 4.30 -5.04 -12.89
CA THR A 403 4.00 -6.05 -13.91
C THR A 403 2.74 -5.67 -14.70
N THR A 404 2.47 -6.37 -15.81
CA THR A 404 1.22 -6.20 -16.55
C THR A 404 -0.01 -6.66 -15.76
N SER A 405 0.14 -7.56 -14.79
CA SER A 405 -0.94 -7.91 -13.87
C SER A 405 -1.29 -6.71 -12.97
N ASP A 406 -0.28 -6.04 -12.42
CA ASP A 406 -0.49 -4.88 -11.55
C ASP A 406 -1.16 -3.74 -12.32
N MET A 407 -0.79 -3.52 -13.60
CA MET A 407 -1.42 -2.48 -14.42
C MET A 407 -2.93 -2.68 -14.61
N LYS A 408 -3.41 -3.94 -14.65
CA LYS A 408 -4.85 -4.26 -14.77
C LYS A 408 -5.64 -3.88 -13.52
N GLU A 409 -4.97 -3.72 -12.39
CA GLU A 409 -5.61 -3.40 -11.12
C GLU A 409 -5.95 -1.92 -10.99
N PHE A 410 -5.27 -1.04 -11.74
CA PHE A 410 -5.49 0.39 -11.69
C PHE A 410 -6.86 0.79 -12.24
N SER A 411 -7.58 1.61 -11.48
CA SER A 411 -8.80 2.26 -11.94
C SER A 411 -8.52 3.45 -12.87
N ALA A 412 -9.53 3.86 -13.63
CA ALA A 412 -9.49 5.05 -14.47
C ALA A 412 -9.09 6.33 -13.72
N THR A 413 -9.56 6.50 -12.48
CA THR A 413 -9.19 7.67 -11.65
C THR A 413 -7.73 7.66 -11.24
N GLN A 414 -7.15 6.48 -11.01
CA GLN A 414 -5.75 6.32 -10.63
C GLN A 414 -4.82 6.53 -11.82
N VAL A 415 -5.16 6.00 -13.00
CA VAL A 415 -4.40 6.26 -14.23
C VAL A 415 -4.44 7.74 -14.61
N ALA A 416 -5.61 8.40 -14.50
CA ALA A 416 -5.71 9.84 -14.70
C ALA A 416 -4.86 10.67 -13.71
N ALA A 417 -4.50 10.11 -12.56
CA ALA A 417 -3.66 10.76 -11.56
C ALA A 417 -2.14 10.61 -11.80
N LEU A 418 -1.73 9.69 -12.68
CA LEU A 418 -0.32 9.49 -13.01
C LEU A 418 0.28 10.75 -13.63
N SER A 419 1.45 11.14 -13.16
CA SER A 419 2.24 12.21 -13.76
C SER A 419 2.82 11.79 -15.12
N SER A 420 3.18 12.76 -15.96
CA SER A 420 3.87 12.48 -17.23
C SER A 420 5.16 11.67 -17.02
N ALA A 421 5.94 11.99 -15.98
CA ALA A 421 7.15 11.24 -15.65
C ALA A 421 6.88 9.76 -15.28
N GLN A 422 5.76 9.47 -14.61
CA GLN A 422 5.37 8.09 -14.32
C GLN A 422 4.92 7.35 -15.59
N LEU A 423 4.14 8.01 -16.45
CA LEU A 423 3.68 7.43 -17.72
C LEU A 423 4.84 7.18 -18.70
N GLU A 424 5.85 8.04 -18.74
CA GLU A 424 7.06 7.87 -19.55
C GLU A 424 7.85 6.60 -19.18
N THR A 425 7.68 6.06 -17.97
CA THR A 425 8.32 4.79 -17.57
C THR A 425 7.55 3.53 -17.98
N LEU A 426 6.34 3.67 -18.52
CA LEU A 426 5.53 2.54 -18.97
C LEU A 426 5.98 2.09 -20.36
N THR A 427 6.23 0.79 -20.51
CA THR A 427 6.44 0.14 -21.81
C THR A 427 5.10 -0.08 -22.52
N SER A 428 5.14 -0.43 -23.81
CA SER A 428 3.94 -0.82 -24.58
C SER A 428 3.10 -1.88 -23.87
N ASP A 429 3.73 -2.95 -23.39
CA ASP A 429 3.02 -4.06 -22.72
C ASP A 429 2.25 -3.60 -21.47
N LYS A 430 2.75 -2.57 -20.77
CA LYS A 430 2.09 -2.01 -19.58
C LYS A 430 0.92 -1.11 -19.95
N LEU A 431 1.04 -0.36 -21.03
CA LEU A 431 -0.07 0.44 -21.56
C LEU A 431 -1.17 -0.47 -22.11
N ASP A 432 -0.80 -1.55 -22.80
CA ASP A 432 -1.73 -2.57 -23.32
C ASP A 432 -2.46 -3.33 -22.20
N ALA A 433 -1.83 -3.45 -21.03
CA ALA A 433 -2.44 -4.06 -19.86
C ALA A 433 -3.50 -3.18 -19.16
N LEU A 434 -3.55 -1.87 -19.45
CA LEU A 434 -4.58 -0.99 -18.91
C LEU A 434 -5.96 -1.34 -19.49
N SER A 435 -7.00 -1.19 -18.68
CA SER A 435 -8.37 -1.28 -19.18
C SER A 435 -8.69 -0.14 -20.15
N THR A 436 -9.64 -0.34 -21.04
CA THR A 436 -10.14 0.70 -21.97
C THR A 436 -10.66 1.94 -21.24
N ASP A 437 -11.31 1.77 -20.08
CA ASP A 437 -11.74 2.89 -19.24
C ASP A 437 -10.54 3.67 -18.67
N ALA A 438 -9.47 2.96 -18.30
CA ALA A 438 -8.25 3.58 -17.80
C ALA A 438 -7.47 4.32 -18.90
N LEU A 439 -7.34 3.71 -20.08
CA LEU A 439 -6.78 4.39 -21.26
C LEU A 439 -7.62 5.62 -21.62
N GLY A 440 -8.94 5.51 -21.64
CA GLY A 440 -9.87 6.62 -21.92
C GLY A 440 -9.81 7.77 -20.91
N ALA A 441 -9.29 7.52 -19.70
CA ALA A 441 -9.12 8.54 -18.67
C ALA A 441 -7.84 9.38 -18.83
N LEU A 442 -6.91 8.99 -19.69
CA LEU A 442 -5.71 9.76 -19.98
C LEU A 442 -6.06 11.12 -20.60
N SER A 443 -5.56 12.18 -19.97
CA SER A 443 -5.70 13.56 -20.44
C SER A 443 -4.84 13.84 -21.68
N ALA A 444 -5.17 14.90 -22.41
CA ALA A 444 -4.39 15.34 -23.57
C ALA A 444 -2.91 15.56 -23.24
N LYS A 445 -2.58 16.12 -22.07
CA LYS A 445 -1.19 16.34 -21.65
C LYS A 445 -0.45 15.02 -21.35
N GLN A 446 -1.16 14.04 -20.80
CA GLN A 446 -0.58 12.72 -20.53
C GLN A 446 -0.31 11.99 -21.85
N ILE A 447 -1.26 12.01 -22.79
CA ILE A 447 -1.06 11.45 -24.14
C ILE A 447 0.14 12.10 -24.84
N GLN A 448 0.27 13.43 -24.76
CA GLN A 448 1.40 14.16 -25.37
C GLN A 448 2.77 13.82 -24.76
N GLY A 449 2.81 13.31 -23.53
CA GLY A 449 4.04 12.89 -22.86
C GLY A 449 4.46 11.44 -23.16
N LEU A 450 3.61 10.65 -23.83
CA LEU A 450 3.96 9.27 -24.17
C LEU A 450 4.92 9.23 -25.36
N ASP A 451 5.89 8.33 -25.32
CA ASP A 451 6.71 8.01 -26.50
C ASP A 451 5.86 7.26 -27.52
N ALA A 452 5.97 7.62 -28.80
CA ALA A 452 5.33 6.89 -29.89
C ALA A 452 5.77 5.42 -29.95
N ALA A 453 7.01 5.11 -29.56
CA ALA A 453 7.50 3.74 -29.49
C ALA A 453 6.77 2.88 -28.43
N ASN A 454 6.16 3.51 -27.41
CA ASN A 454 5.39 2.81 -26.37
C ASN A 454 3.90 2.70 -26.72
N LEU A 455 3.41 3.36 -27.77
CA LEU A 455 2.01 3.27 -28.20
C LEU A 455 1.82 2.10 -29.16
N SER A 456 1.58 0.89 -28.67
CA SER A 456 1.29 -0.26 -29.56
C SER A 456 0.07 0.00 -30.46
N SER A 457 -0.09 -0.79 -31.53
CA SER A 457 -1.32 -0.78 -32.35
C SER A 457 -2.59 -1.03 -31.51
N ASP A 458 -2.52 -1.89 -30.50
CA ASP A 458 -3.66 -2.20 -29.63
C ASP A 458 -4.01 -0.97 -28.77
N THR A 459 -3.00 -0.34 -28.14
CA THR A 459 -3.18 0.91 -27.39
C THR A 459 -3.76 2.01 -28.29
N ILE A 460 -3.23 2.20 -29.50
CA ILE A 460 -3.71 3.22 -30.45
C ILE A 460 -5.16 2.97 -30.84
N SER A 461 -5.53 1.72 -31.12
CA SER A 461 -6.89 1.35 -31.51
C SER A 461 -7.92 1.63 -30.39
N ALA A 462 -7.47 1.57 -29.13
CA ALA A 462 -8.29 1.85 -27.94
C ALA A 462 -8.42 3.36 -27.65
N LEU A 463 -7.61 4.24 -28.26
CA LEU A 463 -7.70 5.68 -28.03
C LEU A 463 -8.99 6.27 -28.61
N SER A 464 -9.63 7.15 -27.83
CA SER A 464 -10.75 7.94 -28.32
C SER A 464 -10.30 9.00 -29.35
N ALA A 465 -11.23 9.46 -30.19
CA ALA A 465 -10.97 10.55 -31.14
C ALA A 465 -10.38 11.82 -30.48
N LYS A 466 -10.80 12.15 -29.23
CA LYS A 466 -10.23 13.29 -28.51
C LYS A 466 -8.78 13.08 -28.10
N GLN A 467 -8.39 11.84 -27.79
CA GLN A 467 -7.03 11.48 -27.43
C GLN A 467 -6.14 11.40 -28.67
N VAL A 468 -6.64 10.86 -29.79
CA VAL A 468 -5.94 10.91 -31.09
C VAL A 468 -5.69 12.36 -31.52
N ALA A 469 -6.69 13.25 -31.38
CA ALA A 469 -6.52 14.67 -31.66
C ALA A 469 -5.51 15.37 -30.72
N ALA A 470 -5.15 14.77 -29.58
CA ALA A 470 -4.13 15.29 -28.69
C ALA A 470 -2.70 14.88 -29.06
N LEU A 471 -2.52 13.87 -29.93
CA LEU A 471 -1.20 13.42 -30.38
C LEU A 471 -0.43 14.57 -31.05
N THR A 472 0.85 14.65 -30.74
CA THR A 472 1.75 15.62 -31.35
C THR A 472 2.15 15.20 -32.76
N THR A 473 2.61 16.16 -33.57
CA THR A 473 3.21 15.88 -34.88
C THR A 473 4.40 14.93 -34.76
N ALA A 474 5.22 15.07 -33.73
CA ALA A 474 6.37 14.19 -33.49
C ALA A 474 5.94 12.75 -33.21
N GLN A 475 4.88 12.56 -32.40
CA GLN A 475 4.35 11.23 -32.11
C GLN A 475 3.79 10.56 -33.37
N LEU A 476 2.97 11.27 -34.16
CA LEU A 476 2.42 10.73 -35.41
C LEU A 476 3.50 10.39 -36.44
N ASN A 477 4.52 11.24 -36.60
CA ASN A 477 5.61 10.98 -37.54
C ASN A 477 6.54 9.85 -37.07
N GLY A 478 6.59 9.58 -35.77
CA GLY A 478 7.39 8.51 -35.17
C GLY A 478 6.70 7.13 -35.19
N MET A 479 5.42 7.08 -35.57
CA MET A 479 4.67 5.83 -35.67
C MET A 479 5.08 5.02 -36.92
N ASP A 480 5.14 3.71 -36.76
CA ASP A 480 5.27 2.76 -37.86
C ASP A 480 3.95 2.55 -38.61
N SER A 481 3.98 1.76 -39.69
CA SER A 481 2.80 1.49 -40.52
C SER A 481 1.69 0.74 -39.77
N ASN A 482 2.01 -0.17 -38.85
CA ASN A 482 1.00 -0.89 -38.08
C ASN A 482 0.30 0.04 -37.08
N GLN A 483 1.04 0.97 -36.48
CA GLN A 483 0.52 1.97 -35.56
C GLN A 483 -0.40 2.97 -36.28
N ILE A 484 0.00 3.45 -37.47
CA ILE A 484 -0.86 4.34 -38.29
C ILE A 484 -2.14 3.62 -38.73
N GLY A 485 -2.01 2.39 -39.25
CA GLY A 485 -3.15 1.58 -39.67
C GLY A 485 -4.12 1.27 -38.52
N ALA A 486 -3.66 1.28 -37.27
CA ALA A 486 -4.49 1.05 -36.08
C ALA A 486 -5.31 2.27 -35.62
N ILE A 487 -5.05 3.48 -36.13
CA ILE A 487 -5.79 4.68 -35.73
C ILE A 487 -7.26 4.55 -36.20
N SER A 488 -8.23 4.52 -35.30
CA SER A 488 -9.64 4.40 -35.71
C SER A 488 -10.06 5.47 -36.73
N THR A 489 -11.06 5.19 -37.56
CA THR A 489 -11.60 6.16 -38.54
C THR A 489 -12.06 7.47 -37.88
N SER A 490 -12.62 7.38 -36.67
CA SER A 490 -12.96 8.55 -35.84
C SER A 490 -11.72 9.33 -35.38
N GLY A 491 -10.63 8.63 -35.09
CA GLY A 491 -9.32 9.19 -34.79
C GLY A 491 -8.75 9.94 -35.99
N ILE A 492 -8.69 9.32 -37.17
CA ILE A 492 -8.23 9.98 -38.39
C ILE A 492 -9.09 11.22 -38.69
N ALA A 493 -10.42 11.14 -38.57
CA ALA A 493 -11.31 12.29 -38.76
C ALA A 493 -11.06 13.45 -37.77
N SER A 494 -10.49 13.16 -36.60
CA SER A 494 -10.16 14.15 -35.57
C SER A 494 -8.82 14.86 -35.79
N LEU A 495 -7.94 14.31 -36.63
CA LEU A 495 -6.62 14.87 -36.91
C LEU A 495 -6.70 16.19 -37.68
N THR A 496 -5.91 17.16 -37.26
CA THR A 496 -5.80 18.44 -37.96
C THR A 496 -4.84 18.36 -39.15
N ALA A 497 -5.01 19.28 -40.10
CA ALA A 497 -4.09 19.44 -41.23
C ALA A 497 -2.64 19.68 -40.79
N ALA A 498 -2.43 20.35 -39.64
CA ALA A 498 -1.10 20.59 -39.10
C ALA A 498 -0.46 19.32 -38.53
N GLN A 499 -1.24 18.44 -37.90
CA GLN A 499 -0.78 17.18 -37.33
C GLN A 499 -0.24 16.22 -38.39
N ILE A 500 -0.92 16.12 -39.53
CA ILE A 500 -0.57 15.17 -40.59
C ILE A 500 0.41 15.72 -41.64
N LYS A 501 0.81 16.99 -41.52
CA LYS A 501 1.70 17.63 -42.49
C LYS A 501 3.07 16.93 -42.64
N GLY A 502 3.55 16.33 -41.54
CA GLY A 502 4.85 15.66 -41.49
C GLY A 502 4.82 14.17 -41.80
N LEU A 503 3.65 13.59 -42.11
CA LEU A 503 3.56 12.17 -42.43
C LEU A 503 4.39 11.83 -43.68
N SER A 504 5.03 10.67 -43.67
CA SER A 504 5.76 10.14 -44.81
C SER A 504 4.82 9.47 -45.82
N SER A 505 5.33 9.12 -47.01
CA SER A 505 4.59 8.29 -47.97
C SER A 505 4.22 6.94 -47.36
N ALA A 506 5.11 6.31 -46.59
CA ALA A 506 4.86 5.03 -45.93
C ALA A 506 3.75 5.12 -44.86
N ASN A 507 3.58 6.29 -44.20
CA ASN A 507 2.47 6.49 -43.28
C ASN A 507 1.14 6.64 -44.02
N VAL A 508 1.11 7.31 -45.18
CA VAL A 508 -0.11 7.43 -46.00
C VAL A 508 -0.48 6.10 -46.65
N GLU A 509 0.51 5.34 -47.13
CA GLU A 509 0.35 3.98 -47.65
C GLU A 509 -0.18 3.01 -46.59
N ALA A 510 0.13 3.24 -45.31
CA ALA A 510 -0.36 2.43 -44.21
C ALA A 510 -1.83 2.73 -43.82
N LEU A 511 -2.46 3.74 -44.41
CA LEU A 511 -3.88 3.98 -44.19
C LEU A 511 -4.67 2.82 -44.81
N THR A 512 -5.71 2.40 -44.10
CA THR A 512 -6.73 1.52 -44.65
C THR A 512 -7.65 2.32 -45.59
N SER A 513 -8.30 1.65 -46.54
CA SER A 513 -9.25 2.30 -47.44
C SER A 513 -10.41 3.00 -46.72
N ASP A 514 -10.85 2.47 -45.58
CA ASP A 514 -11.87 3.12 -44.74
C ASP A 514 -11.36 4.42 -44.09
N GLN A 515 -10.09 4.48 -43.71
CA GLN A 515 -9.46 5.70 -43.19
C GLN A 515 -9.21 6.72 -44.30
N ALA A 516 -8.70 6.29 -45.46
CA ALA A 516 -8.47 7.17 -46.61
C ALA A 516 -9.78 7.82 -47.09
N LYS A 517 -10.86 7.03 -47.17
CA LYS A 517 -12.20 7.47 -47.59
C LYS A 517 -12.75 8.63 -46.75
N ILE A 518 -12.44 8.70 -45.45
CA ILE A 518 -12.97 9.73 -44.55
C ILE A 518 -12.13 11.00 -44.48
N LEU A 519 -11.01 11.07 -45.21
CA LEU A 519 -10.17 12.27 -45.25
C LEU A 519 -10.95 13.48 -45.73
N SER A 520 -10.80 14.58 -45.01
CA SER A 520 -11.42 15.87 -45.38
C SER A 520 -10.57 16.66 -46.36
N ALA A 521 -11.18 17.63 -47.04
CA ALA A 521 -10.47 18.56 -47.92
C ALA A 521 -9.32 19.30 -47.21
N LYS A 522 -9.50 19.67 -45.94
CA LYS A 522 -8.46 20.34 -45.14
C LYS A 522 -7.30 19.40 -44.83
N GLN A 523 -7.58 18.12 -44.56
CA GLN A 523 -6.55 17.14 -44.28
C GLN A 523 -5.73 16.83 -45.53
N LEU A 524 -6.38 16.57 -46.67
CA LEU A 524 -5.67 16.40 -47.94
C LEU A 524 -4.82 17.62 -48.28
N ALA A 525 -5.34 18.84 -48.13
CA ALA A 525 -4.55 20.07 -48.33
C ALA A 525 -3.34 20.21 -47.38
N GLY A 526 -3.40 19.55 -46.21
CA GLY A 526 -2.37 19.59 -45.18
C GLY A 526 -1.21 18.62 -45.40
N LEU A 527 -1.43 17.52 -46.14
CA LEU A 527 -0.41 16.50 -46.39
C LEU A 527 0.81 17.08 -47.15
N GLY A 528 2.00 16.57 -46.86
CA GLY A 528 3.18 16.86 -47.67
C GLY A 528 3.05 16.29 -49.09
N THR A 529 3.73 16.88 -50.08
CA THR A 529 3.74 16.37 -51.46
C THR A 529 4.34 14.97 -51.56
N ASP A 530 5.32 14.64 -50.71
CA ASP A 530 5.87 13.29 -50.65
C ASP A 530 4.89 12.29 -50.01
N ALA A 531 4.11 12.73 -49.00
CA ALA A 531 3.09 11.90 -48.37
C ALA A 531 2.01 11.44 -49.38
N VAL A 532 1.58 12.36 -50.26
CA VAL A 532 0.56 12.09 -51.29
C VAL A 532 0.99 10.99 -52.28
N LYS A 533 2.29 10.75 -52.48
CA LYS A 533 2.78 9.64 -53.31
C LYS A 533 2.51 8.27 -52.69
N GLY A 534 2.26 8.22 -51.38
CA GLY A 534 1.95 7.00 -50.64
C GLY A 534 0.51 6.51 -50.84
N PHE A 535 -0.37 7.30 -51.45
CA PHE A 535 -1.72 6.81 -51.71
C PHE A 535 -1.71 5.65 -52.69
N GLU A 536 -2.35 4.55 -52.29
CA GLU A 536 -2.70 3.46 -53.16
C GLU A 536 -3.81 3.89 -54.12
N THR A 537 -3.86 3.28 -55.31
CA THR A 537 -4.86 3.61 -56.33
C THR A 537 -6.28 3.27 -55.88
N GLY A 538 -6.44 2.20 -55.10
CA GLY A 538 -7.73 1.81 -54.51
C GLY A 538 -8.25 2.84 -53.51
N ASP A 539 -7.36 3.41 -52.70
CA ASP A 539 -7.70 4.42 -51.70
C ASP A 539 -8.08 5.75 -52.36
N LEU A 540 -7.30 6.21 -53.33
CA LEU A 540 -7.60 7.43 -54.09
C LEU A 540 -8.97 7.38 -54.74
N ALA A 541 -9.34 6.25 -55.34
CA ALA A 541 -10.65 6.05 -55.95
C ALA A 541 -11.81 6.16 -54.94
N GLN A 542 -11.58 5.95 -53.64
CA GLN A 542 -12.60 6.01 -52.59
C GLN A 542 -12.70 7.39 -51.90
N ILE A 543 -11.72 8.28 -52.10
CA ILE A 543 -11.74 9.62 -51.50
C ILE A 543 -12.89 10.45 -52.08
N SER A 544 -13.68 11.09 -51.23
CA SER A 544 -14.82 11.88 -51.71
C SER A 544 -14.42 13.03 -52.64
N THR A 545 -15.27 13.37 -53.62
CA THR A 545 -15.09 14.53 -54.51
C THR A 545 -14.94 15.85 -53.75
N ALA A 546 -15.60 15.97 -52.59
CA ALA A 546 -15.45 17.13 -51.71
C ALA A 546 -14.04 17.23 -51.12
N ALA A 547 -13.42 16.10 -50.81
CA ALA A 547 -12.07 16.02 -50.28
C ALA A 547 -11.01 16.25 -51.37
N ILE A 548 -11.18 15.66 -52.57
CA ILE A 548 -10.30 15.87 -53.75
C ILE A 548 -10.15 17.36 -54.11
N LYS A 549 -11.21 18.16 -53.95
CA LYS A 549 -11.16 19.64 -54.11
C LYS A 549 -10.14 20.33 -53.20
N GLY A 550 -9.75 19.69 -52.09
CA GLY A 550 -8.74 20.19 -51.17
C GLY A 550 -7.30 19.99 -51.64
N LEU A 551 -7.04 19.12 -52.61
CA LEU A 551 -5.68 18.89 -53.11
C LEU A 551 -5.07 20.18 -53.65
N THR A 552 -3.85 20.49 -53.24
CA THR A 552 -3.10 21.62 -53.79
C THR A 552 -2.54 21.28 -55.17
N ALA A 553 -2.24 22.33 -55.94
CA ALA A 553 -1.51 22.23 -57.21
C ALA A 553 -0.26 21.34 -57.12
N ALA A 554 0.55 21.56 -56.08
CA ALA A 554 1.79 20.83 -55.87
C ALA A 554 1.56 19.35 -55.55
N GLN A 555 0.49 19.03 -54.82
CA GLN A 555 0.12 17.64 -54.51
C GLN A 555 -0.38 16.89 -55.75
N LEU A 556 -1.21 17.54 -56.58
CA LEU A 556 -1.65 16.96 -57.86
C LEU A 556 -0.48 16.70 -58.80
N GLY A 557 0.48 17.63 -58.87
CA GLY A 557 1.70 17.44 -59.65
C GLY A 557 2.67 16.38 -59.10
N ALA A 558 2.50 15.97 -57.84
CA ALA A 558 3.31 14.93 -57.21
C ALA A 558 2.72 13.52 -57.38
N LEU A 559 1.45 13.40 -57.79
CA LEU A 559 0.83 12.11 -58.11
C LEU A 559 1.56 11.48 -59.31
N GLY A 560 1.84 10.18 -59.21
CA GLY A 560 2.27 9.40 -60.36
C GLY A 560 1.11 9.17 -61.32
N SER A 561 1.43 8.69 -62.54
CA SER A 561 0.42 8.41 -63.57
C SER A 561 -0.61 7.39 -63.08
N ALA A 562 -0.17 6.30 -62.45
CA ALA A 562 -1.09 5.28 -61.91
C ALA A 562 -2.08 5.85 -60.89
N GLN A 563 -1.61 6.76 -60.00
CA GLN A 563 -2.49 7.40 -59.01
C GLN A 563 -3.46 8.39 -59.65
N PHE A 564 -3.00 9.22 -60.58
CA PHE A 564 -3.89 10.16 -61.27
C PHE A 564 -4.98 9.40 -62.05
N ASN A 565 -4.60 8.35 -62.77
CA ASN A 565 -5.52 7.52 -63.58
C ASN A 565 -6.45 6.64 -62.73
N SER A 566 -6.24 6.60 -61.41
CA SER A 566 -7.16 5.92 -60.47
C SER A 566 -8.28 6.82 -59.99
N LEU A 567 -8.20 8.12 -60.25
CA LEU A 567 -9.30 9.04 -60.00
C LEU A 567 -10.45 8.71 -60.95
N ASP A 568 -11.68 8.73 -60.44
CA ASP A 568 -12.86 8.59 -61.27
C ASP A 568 -13.27 9.92 -61.92
N SER A 569 -14.10 9.82 -62.95
CA SER A 569 -14.63 10.99 -63.64
C SER A 569 -15.29 12.05 -62.75
N SER A 570 -15.92 11.67 -61.64
CA SER A 570 -16.53 12.61 -60.70
C SER A 570 -15.47 13.35 -59.87
N GLN A 571 -14.38 12.67 -59.51
CA GLN A 571 -13.23 13.24 -58.80
C GLN A 571 -12.43 14.16 -59.73
N VAL A 572 -12.16 13.75 -60.97
CA VAL A 572 -11.52 14.61 -61.98
C VAL A 572 -12.38 15.84 -62.21
N GLN A 573 -13.70 15.71 -62.40
CA GLN A 573 -14.60 16.84 -62.59
C GLN A 573 -14.74 17.74 -61.35
N ALA A 574 -14.40 17.24 -60.16
CA ALA A 574 -14.39 18.03 -58.95
C ALA A 574 -13.20 19.02 -58.90
N LEU A 575 -12.11 18.76 -59.65
CA LEU A 575 -10.94 19.62 -59.68
C LEU A 575 -11.27 21.02 -60.23
N SER A 576 -10.80 22.04 -59.51
CA SER A 576 -10.99 23.44 -59.88
C SER A 576 -10.14 23.83 -61.09
N ALA A 577 -10.56 24.89 -61.80
CA ALA A 577 -9.80 25.46 -62.91
C ALA A 577 -8.33 25.78 -62.56
N LYS A 578 -8.07 26.26 -61.34
CA LYS A 578 -6.71 26.56 -60.88
C LYS A 578 -5.87 25.30 -60.69
N GLN A 579 -6.47 24.23 -60.15
CA GLN A 579 -5.81 22.93 -60.00
C GLN A 579 -5.44 22.35 -61.37
N ILE A 580 -6.37 22.36 -62.33
CA ILE A 580 -6.11 21.90 -63.71
C ILE A 580 -5.01 22.73 -64.38
N GLN A 581 -5.07 24.06 -64.31
CA GLN A 581 -4.05 24.94 -64.91
C GLN A 581 -2.66 24.77 -64.31
N SER A 582 -2.59 24.31 -63.06
CA SER A 582 -1.33 24.10 -62.37
C SER A 582 -0.68 22.75 -62.65
N LEU A 583 -1.37 21.83 -63.34
CA LEU A 583 -0.78 20.57 -63.76
C LEU A 583 0.38 20.86 -64.74
N GLY A 584 1.56 20.33 -64.44
CA GLY A 584 2.69 20.42 -65.36
C GLY A 584 2.39 19.71 -66.68
N THR A 585 3.02 20.13 -67.77
CA THR A 585 2.90 19.47 -69.08
C THR A 585 3.31 18.00 -69.04
N ASP A 586 4.19 17.62 -68.12
CA ASP A 586 4.61 16.23 -67.93
C ASP A 586 3.49 15.36 -67.33
N VAL A 587 2.64 15.93 -66.47
CA VAL A 587 1.44 15.24 -65.98
C VAL A 587 0.45 15.05 -67.13
N ILE A 588 0.20 16.12 -67.90
CA ILE A 588 -0.71 16.07 -69.06
C ILE A 588 -0.29 15.01 -70.07
N LYS A 589 1.01 14.92 -70.40
CA LYS A 589 1.56 13.89 -71.31
C LYS A 589 1.34 12.45 -70.84
N ASN A 590 1.24 12.24 -69.53
CA ASN A 590 1.09 10.91 -68.96
C ASN A 590 -0.38 10.50 -68.75
N LEU A 591 -1.34 11.38 -69.05
CA LEU A 591 -2.76 11.05 -69.03
C LEU A 591 -3.09 10.05 -70.14
N THR A 592 -3.94 9.08 -69.85
CA THR A 592 -4.47 8.17 -70.85
C THR A 592 -5.65 8.81 -71.61
N THR A 593 -6.03 8.22 -72.73
CA THR A 593 -7.24 8.63 -73.46
C THR A 593 -8.53 8.43 -72.66
N SER A 594 -8.53 7.53 -71.67
CA SER A 594 -9.64 7.41 -70.72
C SER A 594 -9.72 8.64 -69.82
N ASP A 595 -8.60 9.08 -69.25
CA ASP A 595 -8.55 10.26 -68.37
C ASP A 595 -8.97 11.53 -69.13
N MET A 596 -8.57 11.65 -70.39
CA MET A 596 -8.98 12.77 -71.26
C MET A 596 -10.50 12.88 -71.45
N LYS A 597 -11.21 11.75 -71.41
CA LYS A 597 -12.70 11.71 -71.51
C LYS A 597 -13.38 12.12 -70.22
N GLU A 598 -12.67 12.11 -69.09
CA GLU A 598 -13.22 12.47 -67.79
C GLU A 598 -13.35 13.98 -67.61
N PHE A 599 -12.56 14.77 -68.34
CA PHE A 599 -12.61 16.23 -68.30
C PHE A 599 -13.96 16.75 -68.78
N SER A 600 -14.58 17.61 -67.96
CA SER A 600 -15.74 18.39 -68.39
C SER A 600 -15.32 19.47 -69.40
N ALA A 601 -16.28 19.93 -70.23
CA ALA A 601 -16.07 21.05 -71.14
C ALA A 601 -15.52 22.30 -70.43
N THR A 602 -16.01 22.61 -69.23
CA THR A 602 -15.50 23.74 -68.44
C THR A 602 -14.03 23.56 -68.06
N GLN A 603 -13.59 22.35 -67.75
CA GLN A 603 -12.19 22.11 -67.42
C GLN A 603 -11.29 22.12 -68.66
N VAL A 604 -11.75 21.59 -69.80
CA VAL A 604 -11.03 21.71 -71.09
C VAL A 604 -10.82 23.19 -71.46
N ALA A 605 -11.83 24.03 -71.29
CA ALA A 605 -11.74 25.48 -71.51
C ALA A 605 -10.74 26.19 -70.57
N THR A 606 -10.30 25.54 -69.49
CA THR A 606 -9.32 26.09 -68.53
C THR A 606 -7.89 25.68 -68.80
N LEU A 607 -7.65 24.68 -69.66
CA LEU A 607 -6.30 24.22 -70.02
C LEU A 607 -5.46 25.37 -70.59
N THR A 608 -4.18 25.41 -70.24
CA THR A 608 -3.26 26.36 -70.87
C THR A 608 -2.92 25.92 -72.29
N THR A 609 -2.48 26.84 -73.14
CA THR A 609 -1.98 26.51 -74.48
C THR A 609 -0.79 25.55 -74.43
N ALA A 610 0.07 25.68 -73.41
CA ALA A 610 1.19 24.77 -73.19
C ALA A 610 0.73 23.35 -72.86
N GLN A 611 -0.33 23.20 -72.04
CA GLN A 611 -0.90 21.89 -71.71
C GLN A 611 -1.55 21.24 -72.94
N LEU A 612 -2.35 21.98 -73.71
CA LEU A 612 -2.96 21.45 -74.95
C LEU A 612 -1.89 21.02 -75.97
N ASN A 613 -0.85 21.82 -76.17
CA ASN A 613 0.22 21.49 -77.12
C ASN A 613 1.20 20.44 -76.60
N ALA A 614 1.12 20.08 -75.32
CA ALA A 614 1.90 18.98 -74.76
C ALA A 614 1.24 17.62 -75.02
N MET A 615 -0.05 17.59 -75.38
CA MET A 615 -0.78 16.35 -75.64
C MET A 615 -0.33 15.68 -76.93
N ASP A 616 -0.38 14.36 -76.97
CA ASP A 616 -0.24 13.59 -78.21
C ASP A 616 -1.56 13.56 -79.01
N SER A 617 -1.51 12.96 -80.21
CA SER A 617 -2.67 12.87 -81.11
C SER A 617 -3.82 12.08 -80.49
N ASP A 618 -3.53 11.00 -79.76
CA ASP A 618 -4.56 10.14 -79.18
C ASP A 618 -5.29 10.87 -78.05
N GLN A 619 -4.57 11.64 -77.24
CA GLN A 619 -5.11 12.49 -76.19
C GLN A 619 -5.98 13.62 -76.74
N ILE A 620 -5.56 14.29 -77.82
CA ILE A 620 -6.38 15.31 -78.49
C ILE A 620 -7.67 14.70 -79.06
N GLY A 621 -7.56 13.56 -79.76
CA GLY A 621 -8.71 12.84 -80.28
C GLY A 621 -9.66 12.32 -79.18
N ALA A 622 -9.16 12.13 -77.96
CA ALA A 622 -9.96 11.71 -76.82
C ALA A 622 -10.72 12.85 -76.11
N ILE A 623 -10.45 14.13 -76.41
CA ILE A 623 -11.21 15.26 -75.85
C ILE A 623 -12.68 15.17 -76.29
N SER A 624 -13.64 15.30 -75.39
CA SER A 624 -15.05 15.24 -75.82
C SER A 624 -15.39 16.35 -76.83
N THR A 625 -16.39 16.11 -77.70
CA THR A 625 -16.87 17.11 -78.66
C THR A 625 -17.30 18.41 -77.97
N SER A 626 -17.92 18.30 -76.80
CA SER A 626 -18.26 19.45 -75.95
C SER A 626 -17.03 20.19 -75.41
N GLY A 627 -15.94 19.46 -75.12
CA GLY A 627 -14.65 20.01 -74.76
C GLY A 627 -14.04 20.82 -75.90
N ILE A 628 -14.00 20.27 -77.12
CA ILE A 628 -13.51 20.99 -78.31
C ILE A 628 -14.35 22.25 -78.57
N ALA A 629 -15.69 22.15 -78.49
CA ALA A 629 -16.58 23.31 -78.64
C ALA A 629 -16.39 24.38 -77.55
N SER A 630 -15.83 24.03 -76.39
CA SER A 630 -15.58 24.95 -75.28
C SER A 630 -14.24 25.69 -75.33
N LEU A 631 -13.33 25.28 -76.22
CA LEU A 631 -12.00 25.88 -76.34
C LEU A 631 -12.09 27.39 -76.62
N THR A 632 -11.33 28.15 -75.83
CA THR A 632 -11.24 29.61 -75.94
C THR A 632 -10.45 30.05 -77.18
N ALA A 633 -10.63 31.30 -77.59
CA ALA A 633 -9.91 31.85 -78.74
C ALA A 633 -8.38 31.79 -78.58
N ALA A 634 -7.86 31.93 -77.35
CA ALA A 634 -6.43 31.82 -77.08
C ALA A 634 -5.92 30.38 -77.24
N GLN A 635 -6.67 29.39 -76.75
CA GLN A 635 -6.35 27.97 -76.89
C GLN A 635 -6.37 27.55 -78.37
N ILE A 636 -7.45 27.89 -79.09
CA ILE A 636 -7.62 27.59 -80.52
C ILE A 636 -6.49 28.19 -81.36
N LYS A 637 -6.12 29.46 -81.12
CA LYS A 637 -5.02 30.11 -81.82
C LYS A 637 -3.68 29.41 -81.59
N GLY A 638 -3.53 28.74 -80.44
CA GLY A 638 -2.33 28.03 -80.04
C GLY A 638 -2.19 26.61 -80.61
N LEU A 639 -3.25 26.04 -81.19
CA LEU A 639 -3.21 24.67 -81.75
C LEU A 639 -2.21 24.56 -82.91
N SER A 640 -1.50 23.45 -82.94
CA SER A 640 -0.62 23.09 -84.06
C SER A 640 -1.40 22.42 -85.19
N SER A 641 -0.81 22.32 -86.38
CA SER A 641 -1.38 21.52 -87.49
C SER A 641 -1.58 20.06 -87.09
N ALA A 642 -0.62 19.45 -86.41
CA ALA A 642 -0.75 18.08 -85.90
C ALA A 642 -1.90 17.92 -84.88
N SER A 643 -2.15 18.93 -84.06
CA SER A 643 -3.29 18.92 -83.12
C SER A 643 -4.65 19.04 -83.85
N VAL A 644 -4.69 19.77 -84.98
CA VAL A 644 -5.90 19.85 -85.82
C VAL A 644 -6.11 18.55 -86.60
N GLU A 645 -5.03 17.94 -87.10
CA GLU A 645 -5.04 16.63 -87.76
C GLU A 645 -5.50 15.51 -86.83
N ALA A 646 -5.20 15.60 -85.54
CA ALA A 646 -5.64 14.64 -84.53
C ALA A 646 -7.13 14.76 -84.14
N LEU A 647 -7.87 15.73 -84.67
CA LEU A 647 -9.30 15.83 -84.41
C LEU A 647 -10.04 14.69 -85.10
N THR A 648 -11.03 14.14 -84.42
CA THR A 648 -12.03 13.27 -85.04
C THR A 648 -13.03 14.12 -85.84
N SER A 649 -13.70 13.51 -86.81
CA SER A 649 -14.67 14.25 -87.62
C SER A 649 -15.87 14.76 -86.83
N ASP A 650 -16.25 14.08 -85.74
CA ASP A 650 -17.28 14.57 -84.79
C ASP A 650 -16.80 15.81 -84.01
N GLN A 651 -15.52 15.84 -83.61
CA GLN A 651 -14.91 17.01 -82.96
C GLN A 651 -14.78 18.18 -83.94
N ALA A 652 -14.38 17.92 -85.19
CA ALA A 652 -14.33 18.93 -86.25
C ALA A 652 -15.73 19.52 -86.54
N ALA A 653 -16.77 18.67 -86.57
CA ALA A 653 -18.15 19.09 -86.70
C ALA A 653 -18.61 20.02 -85.57
N ALA A 654 -18.07 19.84 -84.36
CA ALA A 654 -18.39 20.63 -83.18
C ALA A 654 -17.72 22.03 -83.16
N LEU A 655 -16.78 22.31 -84.08
CA LEU A 655 -16.13 23.62 -84.17
C LEU A 655 -17.14 24.72 -84.54
N SER A 656 -17.08 25.83 -83.82
CA SER A 656 -17.87 27.03 -84.14
C SER A 656 -17.18 27.94 -85.15
N ALA A 657 -17.95 28.83 -85.79
CA ALA A 657 -17.40 29.83 -86.70
C ALA A 657 -16.32 30.71 -86.05
N LYS A 658 -16.46 31.03 -84.75
CA LYS A 658 -15.46 31.82 -84.02
C LYS A 658 -14.16 31.05 -83.79
N GLN A 659 -14.25 29.74 -83.55
CA GLN A 659 -13.08 28.90 -83.36
C GLN A 659 -12.36 28.70 -84.70
N LEU A 660 -13.07 28.41 -85.79
CA LEU A 660 -12.45 28.35 -87.12
C LEU A 660 -11.74 29.66 -87.48
N ALA A 661 -12.38 30.81 -87.25
CA ALA A 661 -11.74 32.11 -87.47
C ALA A 661 -10.48 32.34 -86.62
N GLY A 662 -10.38 31.68 -85.46
CA GLY A 662 -9.29 31.82 -84.50
C GLY A 662 -8.08 30.94 -84.79
N LEU A 663 -8.22 29.89 -85.61
CA LEU A 663 -7.11 29.00 -85.97
C LEU A 663 -5.98 29.78 -86.66
N SER A 664 -4.74 29.37 -86.46
CA SER A 664 -3.64 29.90 -87.26
C SER A 664 -3.75 29.42 -88.70
N THR A 665 -3.16 30.16 -89.63
CA THR A 665 -3.05 29.74 -91.04
C THR A 665 -2.32 28.41 -91.20
N ASP A 666 -1.39 28.11 -90.29
CA ASP A 666 -0.67 26.84 -90.27
C ASP A 666 -1.54 25.69 -89.75
N ALA A 667 -2.30 25.93 -88.68
CA ALA A 667 -3.19 24.93 -88.08
C ALA A 667 -4.28 24.44 -89.05
N VAL A 668 -4.81 25.32 -89.91
CA VAL A 668 -5.83 24.95 -90.92
C VAL A 668 -5.32 23.92 -91.92
N LYS A 669 -4.00 23.84 -92.16
CA LYS A 669 -3.40 22.81 -93.02
C LYS A 669 -3.55 21.41 -92.45
N GLY A 670 -3.75 21.29 -91.13
CA GLY A 670 -3.91 20.02 -90.45
C GLY A 670 -5.27 19.35 -90.66
N PHE A 671 -6.29 20.04 -91.19
CA PHE A 671 -7.59 19.40 -91.36
C PHE A 671 -7.54 18.23 -92.34
N GLU A 672 -8.02 17.07 -91.91
CA GLU A 672 -8.28 15.97 -92.82
C GLU A 672 -9.47 16.29 -93.74
N THR A 673 -9.50 15.67 -94.92
CA THR A 673 -10.61 15.85 -95.87
C THR A 673 -11.95 15.38 -95.29
N GLY A 674 -11.94 14.32 -94.48
CA GLY A 674 -13.12 13.84 -93.75
C GLY A 674 -13.66 14.87 -92.75
N ASP A 675 -12.77 15.51 -92.00
CA ASP A 675 -13.12 16.52 -91.00
C ASP A 675 -13.70 17.78 -91.62
N LEU A 676 -13.05 18.28 -92.69
CA LEU A 676 -13.55 19.43 -93.44
C LEU A 676 -14.95 19.22 -93.96
N ALA A 677 -15.28 18.02 -94.44
CA ALA A 677 -16.62 17.69 -94.90
C ALA A 677 -17.67 17.70 -93.78
N GLN A 678 -17.28 17.45 -92.52
CA GLN A 678 -18.19 17.47 -91.37
C GLN A 678 -18.38 18.87 -90.74
N ILE A 679 -17.55 19.86 -91.07
CA ILE A 679 -17.71 21.23 -90.56
C ILE A 679 -19.07 21.81 -90.99
N SER A 680 -19.88 22.27 -90.04
CA SER A 680 -21.20 22.81 -90.40
C SER A 680 -21.13 24.03 -91.33
N THR A 681 -22.16 24.24 -92.15
CA THR A 681 -22.29 25.45 -92.99
C THR A 681 -22.34 26.74 -92.17
N ALA A 682 -22.75 26.68 -90.90
CA ALA A 682 -22.68 27.79 -89.98
C ALA A 682 -21.22 28.09 -89.56
N ALA A 683 -20.43 27.04 -89.32
CA ALA A 683 -19.05 27.14 -88.89
C ALA A 683 -18.11 27.55 -90.02
N ILE A 684 -18.25 27.00 -91.23
CA ILE A 684 -17.35 27.26 -92.38
C ILE A 684 -17.29 28.75 -92.76
N LYS A 685 -18.37 29.50 -92.49
CA LYS A 685 -18.43 30.98 -92.62
C LYS A 685 -17.40 31.71 -91.77
N GLY A 686 -16.84 31.06 -90.76
CA GLY A 686 -15.78 31.57 -89.90
C GLY A 686 -14.40 31.62 -90.56
N LEU A 687 -14.15 30.85 -91.63
CA LEU A 687 -12.84 30.81 -92.27
C LEU A 687 -12.40 32.20 -92.75
N THR A 688 -11.23 32.64 -92.32
CA THR A 688 -10.67 33.92 -92.75
C THR A 688 -10.08 33.80 -94.16
N ILE A 689 -9.94 34.96 -94.81
CA ILE A 689 -9.29 35.06 -96.14
C ILE A 689 -7.86 34.49 -96.12
N GLY A 690 -7.13 34.65 -95.02
CA GLY A 690 -5.79 34.10 -94.87
C GLY A 690 -5.80 32.57 -94.79
N GLN A 691 -6.74 31.99 -94.05
CA GLN A 691 -6.84 30.54 -93.89
C GLN A 691 -7.27 29.84 -95.19
N ILE A 692 -8.20 30.42 -95.96
CA ILE A 692 -8.67 29.84 -97.24
C ILE A 692 -7.50 29.66 -98.22
N LYS A 693 -6.57 30.62 -98.27
CA LYS A 693 -5.40 30.57 -99.15
C LYS A 693 -4.43 29.43 -98.82
N GLU A 694 -4.49 28.90 -97.61
CA GLU A 694 -3.57 27.87 -97.12
C GLU A 694 -4.15 26.46 -97.23
N LEU A 695 -5.42 26.30 -97.61
CA LEU A 695 -6.03 25.00 -97.88
C LEU A 695 -5.33 24.30 -99.06
N SER A 696 -5.08 23.00 -98.96
CA SER A 696 -4.62 22.21 -100.10
C SER A 696 -5.75 22.02 -101.13
N THR A 697 -5.42 21.66 -102.37
CA THR A 697 -6.43 21.33 -103.39
C THR A 697 -7.32 20.16 -102.99
N ASP A 698 -6.79 19.21 -102.22
CA ASP A 698 -7.55 18.07 -101.69
C ASP A 698 -8.54 18.52 -100.61
N GLN A 699 -8.10 19.41 -99.71
CA GLN A 699 -8.97 20.03 -98.70
C GLN A 699 -10.07 20.88 -99.33
N VAL A 700 -9.78 21.61 -100.42
CA VAL A 700 -10.80 22.38 -101.16
C VAL A 700 -11.80 21.45 -101.87
N THR A 701 -11.32 20.34 -102.45
CA THR A 701 -12.19 19.32 -103.08
C THR A 701 -13.13 18.68 -102.06
N ALA A 702 -12.69 18.53 -100.80
CA ALA A 702 -13.49 17.96 -99.72
C ALA A 702 -14.63 18.87 -99.23
N LEU A 703 -14.62 20.16 -99.58
CA LEU A 703 -15.73 21.06 -99.25
C LEU A 703 -16.99 20.61 -100.01
N THR A 704 -18.06 20.38 -99.26
CA THR A 704 -19.38 20.07 -99.82
C THR A 704 -19.97 21.27 -100.55
N SER A 705 -20.87 21.02 -101.49
CA SER A 705 -21.59 22.08 -102.21
C SER A 705 -22.31 23.04 -101.28
N ASP A 706 -22.84 22.54 -100.16
CA ASP A 706 -23.56 23.35 -99.17
C ASP A 706 -22.60 24.25 -98.39
N GLN A 707 -21.41 23.76 -98.07
CA GLN A 707 -20.36 24.57 -97.44
C GLN A 707 -19.84 25.65 -98.40
N VAL A 708 -19.59 25.31 -99.67
CA VAL A 708 -19.16 26.28 -100.70
C VAL A 708 -20.22 27.37 -100.87
N GLN A 709 -21.51 27.01 -100.96
CA GLN A 709 -22.62 27.97 -101.02
C GLN A 709 -22.76 28.83 -99.77
N ALA A 710 -22.34 28.32 -98.60
CA ALA A 710 -22.40 29.07 -97.35
C ALA A 710 -21.32 30.16 -97.24
N LEU A 711 -20.23 30.09 -98.02
CA LEU A 711 -19.15 31.08 -97.99
C LEU A 711 -19.60 32.44 -98.52
N SER A 712 -19.04 33.51 -97.95
CA SER A 712 -19.25 34.87 -98.44
C SER A 712 -18.53 35.11 -99.77
N ALA A 713 -18.99 36.11 -100.53
CA ALA A 713 -18.32 36.51 -101.77
C ALA A 713 -16.83 36.84 -101.58
N LYS A 714 -16.45 37.42 -100.43
CA LYS A 714 -15.04 37.70 -100.11
C LYS A 714 -14.24 36.41 -99.88
N GLN A 715 -14.84 35.42 -99.22
CA GLN A 715 -14.21 34.11 -98.99
C GLN A 715 -14.03 33.33 -100.30
N ILE A 716 -15.03 33.34 -101.19
CA ILE A 716 -14.89 32.73 -102.54
C ILE A 716 -13.77 33.40 -103.34
N GLN A 717 -13.63 34.73 -103.26
CA GLN A 717 -12.53 35.46 -103.91
C GLN A 717 -11.15 35.22 -103.28
N ALA A 718 -11.10 34.59 -102.10
CA ALA A 718 -9.84 34.31 -101.41
C ALA A 718 -9.11 33.09 -101.96
N PHE A 719 -9.82 32.18 -102.63
CA PHE A 719 -9.21 30.98 -103.22
C PHE A 719 -8.19 31.36 -104.30
N THR A 720 -7.09 30.60 -104.35
CA THR A 720 -6.09 30.72 -105.41
C THR A 720 -6.64 30.22 -106.73
N THR A 721 -5.98 30.56 -107.84
CA THR A 721 -6.36 30.08 -109.18
C THR A 721 -6.43 28.56 -109.25
N ASP A 722 -5.54 27.86 -108.55
CA ASP A 722 -5.51 26.40 -108.51
C ASP A 722 -6.68 25.86 -107.68
N GLN A 723 -6.89 26.40 -106.47
CA GLN A 723 -7.98 25.98 -105.58
C GLN A 723 -9.38 26.16 -106.21
N ILE A 724 -9.62 27.24 -106.96
CA ILE A 724 -10.93 27.51 -107.58
C ILE A 724 -11.38 26.37 -108.51
N GLN A 725 -10.43 25.69 -109.17
CA GLN A 725 -10.73 24.57 -110.08
C GLN A 725 -11.25 23.32 -109.34
N HIS A 726 -11.03 23.26 -108.03
CA HIS A 726 -11.42 22.15 -107.17
C HIS A 726 -12.69 22.42 -106.35
N LEU A 727 -13.31 23.59 -106.51
CA LEU A 727 -14.56 23.91 -105.81
C LEU A 727 -15.73 23.08 -106.35
N ASN A 728 -16.40 22.37 -105.45
CA ASN A 728 -17.61 21.64 -105.76
C ASN A 728 -18.83 22.58 -105.69
N PHE A 729 -19.30 23.08 -106.83
CA PHE A 729 -20.51 23.92 -106.89
C PHE A 729 -21.82 23.12 -106.84
N GLY A 730 -21.76 21.78 -106.73
CA GLY A 730 -22.91 20.90 -106.95
C GLY A 730 -23.26 20.82 -108.44
N SER A 731 -23.88 19.71 -108.85
CA SER A 731 -24.49 19.57 -110.17
C SER A 731 -25.89 20.16 -110.21
#